data_AF-A0AAU9P6Y2-F1
#
_entry.id   AF-A0AAU9P6Y2-F1
#
_cell.length_a   1.000
_cell.length_b   1.000
_cell.length_c   1.000
_cell.angle_alpha   90.00
_cell.angle_beta   90.00
_cell.angle_gamma   90.00
#
_symmetry.space_group_name_H-M   'P 1'
#
loop_
_entity.id
_entity.type
_entity.pdbx_description
1 polymer ?
#
loop_
_entity_poly.entity_id
_entity_poly.type
_entity_poly.pdbx_seq_one_letter_code
_entity_poly.pdbx_strand_id
1 'polypeptide(L)'
;MGVGFDPMLVQKERDSKPQNPKSSSLPTTIRPNRFSPSKSLDFSTWFSENLYKIVTIGLLISTVAALFFLRNVGDSAALLCFQSQTQQLETIHFPQINYNSISPIPDKTTPYSNFRSEQWIVVSVSDYPTDSFKKLLKIKGWQVLAVGNSKTPSDWNLKGAIYLSLEDQAKLGFRIVDFLPYDSYVRKNVGYLFAIQHGAKKIFDADDRGEVIDDDIGKHFDVELVGESARQEVILQYTHENPNRTVVNPYIHFGQRSVWPRGLPLENVGEIEREEYYTEVFGGKQFIQQGISNGLPDVDSVFYFTRKPNLEPFDIRFDEHAPKVAFPQGTMVPMNSFNTLHHYSAFWGLMLPVSISSMASDVLRGYWAQRLLWEIGGYVVVYPPTVHRYDRIEAYPFAEEKDLHVNVGRLIKFLVSWKSDKHRLFEKIMELSYAMAEEGFWTEKDLKFTAAWIQDLIGVGYLQPRLMTLELHRPRASIGHGDRKDFVPQKLPSVHLGVEETGTVNYEIGNLIKWRKNFGNVVLIMFCNGPVERTALEWRLLYGRIFKAVVILSENKNPQLAVEQGHLDHQYKHLPKLFDRFSSAEGFLFLQDNTVLNYWNLVQADKTKLWITDKVSKSWSTVSFNGNQDWYGKQGEMVKKVVSSMPVHFQVNYKKHMTSHDSSLTICSSEVFYVPRRLVNDFKDLVNLVGNLDIHQKVAIPMFFLAMDSTENFDSVFSTMVYKQEVPSNTSLSYYSPEAAAVHPWSVSSEQEFIKLIRIMAAGDPLLMELV
;
A
#
# COMPACT_ATOMS: atom_id res chain seq x y z
N MET A 1 -62.47 45.28 3.41
CA MET A 1 -61.64 45.57 4.60
C MET A 1 -60.24 45.85 4.12
N GLY A 2 -59.74 47.08 4.36
CA GLY A 2 -58.44 47.55 3.87
C GLY A 2 -57.26 46.85 4.57
N VAL A 3 -56.19 46.54 3.83
CA VAL A 3 -54.95 47.33 3.62
C VAL A 3 -53.91 47.17 4.75
N GLY A 4 -52.79 46.53 4.38
CA GLY A 4 -51.42 47.00 4.70
C GLY A 4 -50.64 46.13 5.69
N PHE A 5 -49.34 45.84 5.54
CA PHE A 5 -48.26 46.44 4.74
C PHE A 5 -47.24 45.36 4.37
N ASP A 6 -46.63 45.56 3.21
CA ASP A 6 -45.57 44.77 2.58
C ASP A 6 -44.21 45.54 2.74
N PRO A 7 -43.12 45.29 1.99
CA PRO A 7 -41.83 44.81 2.46
C PRO A 7 -40.65 45.78 2.14
N MET A 8 -39.38 45.35 2.30
CA MET A 8 -38.13 45.75 1.56
C MET A 8 -36.89 45.64 2.49
N LEU A 9 -35.76 44.98 2.15
CA LEU A 9 -34.72 45.18 1.10
C LEU A 9 -33.65 46.26 1.43
N VAL A 10 -32.41 45.95 0.99
CA VAL A 10 -31.21 46.80 0.69
C VAL A 10 -30.07 46.81 1.75
N GLN A 11 -28.92 46.11 1.55
CA GLN A 11 -27.65 46.43 0.82
C GLN A 11 -26.66 47.33 1.62
N LYS A 12 -25.52 46.80 2.14
CA LYS A 12 -24.08 46.94 1.68
C LYS A 12 -23.57 48.40 1.63
N GLU A 13 -22.39 48.85 2.07
CA GLU A 13 -21.01 48.28 2.19
C GLU A 13 -20.05 49.37 2.81
N ARG A 14 -18.76 49.03 3.09
CA ARG A 14 -17.54 49.87 3.34
C ARG A 14 -17.24 50.35 4.78
N ASP A 15 -16.01 50.52 5.30
CA ASP A 15 -14.61 50.37 4.84
C ASP A 15 -13.63 50.45 6.05
N SER A 16 -12.43 49.85 5.92
CA SER A 16 -11.08 50.28 6.38
C SER A 16 -10.68 50.48 7.87
N LYS A 17 -9.53 49.88 8.25
CA LYS A 17 -8.53 50.35 9.26
C LYS A 17 -7.76 51.57 8.69
N PRO A 18 -7.20 52.52 9.50
CA PRO A 18 -5.85 52.36 10.10
C PRO A 18 -5.47 53.21 11.37
N GLN A 19 -4.38 52.76 12.04
CA GLN A 19 -3.26 53.49 12.71
C GLN A 19 -3.40 54.41 13.97
N ASN A 20 -2.55 54.07 14.97
CA ASN A 20 -1.83 54.83 16.05
C ASN A 20 -1.47 56.33 15.74
N PRO A 21 -0.96 57.21 16.67
CA PRO A 21 -0.16 56.97 17.91
C PRO A 21 -0.28 57.97 19.11
N LYS A 22 0.40 57.63 20.22
CA LYS A 22 1.18 58.45 21.22
C LYS A 22 0.72 59.86 21.63
N SER A 23 0.67 60.11 22.94
CA SER A 23 1.61 61.08 23.58
C SER A 23 1.57 61.05 25.12
N SER A 24 2.77 60.94 25.67
CA SER A 24 3.21 61.22 27.04
C SER A 24 3.13 62.71 27.42
N SER A 25 2.88 63.00 28.70
CA SER A 25 3.50 64.15 29.38
C SER A 25 3.39 64.03 30.91
N LEU A 26 4.56 63.99 31.56
CA LEU A 26 4.83 64.48 32.92
C LEU A 26 5.63 65.77 32.75
N PRO A 27 5.60 66.76 33.67
CA PRO A 27 6.71 66.82 34.63
C PRO A 27 6.49 67.56 35.99
N THR A 28 7.47 67.30 36.89
CA THR A 28 8.12 68.19 37.91
C THR A 28 7.35 68.65 39.18
N THR A 29 7.61 68.11 40.41
CA THR A 29 8.68 68.39 41.45
C THR A 29 8.50 69.74 42.18
N ILE A 30 8.50 69.91 43.52
CA ILE A 30 9.52 69.65 44.57
C ILE A 30 8.90 69.70 46.01
N ARG A 31 9.53 68.96 46.96
CA ARG A 31 9.33 68.68 48.43
C ARG A 31 9.67 69.86 49.40
N PRO A 32 9.51 69.84 50.78
CA PRO A 32 9.76 68.71 51.73
C PRO A 32 9.03 68.59 53.12
N ASN A 33 9.13 67.38 53.69
CA ASN A 33 9.14 66.90 55.11
C ASN A 33 8.12 67.36 56.20
N ARG A 34 7.36 66.38 56.75
CA ARG A 34 7.37 65.95 58.19
C ARG A 34 6.46 64.72 58.45
N PHE A 35 6.96 63.77 59.26
CA PHE A 35 6.32 62.55 59.80
C PHE A 35 5.06 62.86 60.66
N SER A 36 3.98 62.06 60.71
CA SER A 36 3.76 60.73 61.35
C SER A 36 2.22 60.40 61.37
N PRO A 37 1.69 59.25 61.84
CA PRO A 37 2.01 57.82 61.62
C PRO A 37 0.80 56.90 61.26
N SER A 38 1.14 55.63 60.98
CA SER A 38 0.43 54.35 60.76
C SER A 38 -1.05 54.09 61.11
N LYS A 39 -1.71 53.28 60.26
CA LYS A 39 -2.51 52.11 60.68
C LYS A 39 -2.08 50.86 59.91
N SER A 40 -1.55 49.89 60.65
CA SER A 40 -1.20 48.54 60.24
C SER A 40 -2.47 47.72 59.96
N LEU A 41 -2.57 47.10 58.78
CA LEU A 41 -3.53 46.02 58.54
C LEU A 41 -2.85 44.70 58.92
N ASP A 42 -3.46 44.04 59.90
CA ASP A 42 -3.00 42.82 60.53
C ASP A 42 -3.20 41.63 59.58
N PHE A 43 -2.16 40.83 59.35
CA PHE A 43 -2.21 39.65 58.48
C PHE A 43 -3.18 38.59 59.04
N SER A 44 -3.43 38.64 60.36
CA SER A 44 -4.34 37.73 61.06
C SER A 44 -5.81 37.90 60.65
N THR A 45 -6.25 39.14 60.37
CA THR A 45 -7.64 39.45 59.97
C THR A 45 -7.89 39.13 58.50
N TRP A 46 -6.91 39.32 57.63
CA TRP A 46 -7.03 38.92 56.22
C TRP A 46 -7.08 37.40 56.06
N PHE A 47 -6.28 36.67 56.84
CA PHE A 47 -6.25 35.21 56.83
C PHE A 47 -7.53 34.61 57.41
N SER A 48 -8.08 35.18 58.48
CA SER A 48 -9.34 34.70 59.08
C SER A 48 -10.55 34.92 58.17
N GLU A 49 -10.64 36.05 57.46
CA GLU A 49 -11.73 36.34 56.53
C GLU A 49 -11.69 35.47 55.26
N ASN A 50 -10.51 35.01 54.85
CA ASN A 50 -10.33 34.20 53.64
C ASN A 50 -10.03 32.72 53.92
N LEU A 51 -10.10 32.29 55.18
CA LEU A 51 -9.78 30.92 55.61
C LEU A 51 -10.62 29.87 54.86
N TYR A 52 -11.92 30.13 54.65
CA TYR A 52 -12.80 29.19 53.94
C TYR A 52 -12.42 29.03 52.46
N LYS A 53 -11.92 30.10 51.81
CA LYS A 53 -11.44 30.06 50.41
C LYS A 53 -10.11 29.31 50.30
N ILE A 54 -9.22 29.52 51.27
CA ILE A 54 -7.93 28.84 51.33
C ILE A 54 -8.14 27.34 51.59
N VAL A 55 -9.05 26.98 52.50
CA VAL A 55 -9.40 25.59 52.80
C VAL A 55 -10.09 24.91 51.61
N THR A 56 -11.00 25.59 50.91
CA THR A 56 -11.66 25.02 49.71
C THR A 56 -10.71 24.82 48.54
N ILE A 57 -9.80 25.77 48.29
CA ILE A 57 -8.75 25.62 47.26
C ILE A 57 -7.78 24.50 47.67
N GLY A 58 -7.39 24.41 48.94
CA GLY A 58 -6.57 23.33 49.47
C GLY A 58 -7.22 21.95 49.32
N LEU A 59 -8.51 21.83 49.63
CA LEU A 59 -9.29 20.61 49.44
C LEU A 59 -9.37 20.22 47.96
N LEU A 60 -9.59 21.18 47.06
CA LEU A 60 -9.64 20.94 45.61
C LEU A 60 -8.30 20.43 45.08
N ILE A 61 -7.19 21.08 45.47
CA ILE A 61 -5.85 20.64 45.08
C ILE A 61 -5.56 19.25 45.63
N SER A 62 -5.94 18.99 46.89
CA SER A 62 -5.72 17.69 47.52
C SER A 62 -6.60 16.60 46.91
N THR A 63 -7.81 16.90 46.45
CA THR A 63 -8.68 15.92 45.75
C THR A 63 -8.17 15.64 44.34
N VAL A 64 -7.69 16.65 43.60
CA VAL A 64 -7.07 16.44 42.28
C VAL A 64 -5.78 15.64 42.42
N ALA A 65 -4.95 15.95 43.42
CA ALA A 65 -3.74 15.19 43.73
C ALA A 65 -4.07 13.75 44.16
N ALA A 66 -5.09 13.54 44.99
CA ALA A 66 -5.55 12.22 45.38
C ALA A 66 -6.13 11.43 44.19
N LEU A 67 -6.85 12.07 43.26
CA LEU A 67 -7.33 11.44 42.02
C LEU A 67 -6.17 11.04 41.11
N PHE A 68 -5.14 11.87 40.99
CA PHE A 68 -3.94 11.55 40.22
C PHE A 68 -3.14 10.40 40.87
N PHE A 69 -3.00 10.41 42.20
CA PHE A 69 -2.36 9.34 42.93
C PHE A 69 -3.18 8.05 42.91
N LEU A 70 -4.51 8.09 43.03
CA LEU A 70 -5.37 6.91 42.96
C LEU A 70 -5.42 6.32 41.54
N ARG A 71 -5.35 7.15 40.49
CA ARG A 71 -5.18 6.67 39.10
C ARG A 71 -3.82 6.00 38.90
N ASN A 72 -2.74 6.62 39.37
CA ASN A 72 -1.39 6.08 39.25
C ASN A 72 -1.16 4.87 40.18
N VAL A 73 -1.87 4.77 41.30
CA VAL A 73 -1.88 3.59 42.18
C VAL A 73 -2.73 2.47 41.56
N GLY A 74 -3.76 2.77 40.77
CA GLY A 74 -4.42 1.80 39.91
C GLY A 74 -3.46 1.15 38.90
N ASP A 75 -2.61 1.96 38.28
CA ASP A 75 -1.57 1.47 37.36
C ASP A 75 -0.39 0.82 38.09
N SER A 76 -0.05 1.25 39.31
CA SER A 76 1.02 0.66 40.12
C SER A 76 0.58 -0.63 40.83
N ALA A 77 -0.69 -0.73 41.23
CA ALA A 77 -1.30 -1.95 41.75
C ALA A 77 -1.62 -2.93 40.62
N ALA A 78 -1.94 -2.44 39.42
CA ALA A 78 -1.92 -3.26 38.21
C ALA A 78 -0.50 -3.75 37.91
N LEU A 79 0.53 -2.90 37.99
CA LEU A 79 1.95 -3.29 37.82
C LEU A 79 2.45 -4.25 38.91
N LEU A 80 2.00 -4.11 40.16
CA LEU A 80 2.33 -5.02 41.26
C LEU A 80 1.50 -6.32 41.20
N CYS A 81 0.25 -6.29 40.72
CA CYS A 81 -0.51 -7.49 40.36
C CYS A 81 0.11 -8.19 39.16
N PHE A 82 0.61 -7.45 38.17
CA PHE A 82 1.34 -8.00 37.05
C PHE A 82 2.68 -8.59 37.50
N GLN A 83 3.45 -7.92 38.38
CA GLN A 83 4.70 -8.45 38.94
C GLN A 83 4.50 -9.64 39.88
N SER A 84 3.43 -9.66 40.67
CA SER A 84 3.09 -10.82 41.51
C SER A 84 2.49 -11.98 40.71
N GLN A 85 1.81 -11.72 39.59
CA GLN A 85 1.43 -12.76 38.62
C GLN A 85 2.60 -13.22 37.73
N THR A 86 3.63 -12.41 37.50
CA THR A 86 4.86 -12.87 36.81
C THR A 86 5.76 -13.74 37.70
N GLN A 87 5.49 -13.80 39.01
CA GLN A 87 6.24 -14.62 39.98
C GLN A 87 5.48 -15.86 40.47
N GLN A 88 4.52 -16.36 39.69
CA GLN A 88 4.17 -17.78 39.65
C GLN A 88 4.50 -18.32 38.26
N LEU A 89 5.80 -18.42 37.94
CA LEU A 89 6.27 -19.30 36.89
C LEU A 89 5.92 -20.74 37.33
N GLU A 90 4.75 -21.23 36.92
CA GLU A 90 4.54 -22.67 36.80
C GLU A 90 5.67 -23.17 35.90
N THR A 91 6.60 -23.94 36.48
CA THR A 91 7.70 -24.51 35.72
C THR A 91 7.11 -25.50 34.74
N ILE A 92 7.06 -25.13 33.45
CA ILE A 92 6.56 -26.00 32.39
C ILE A 92 7.43 -27.25 32.38
N HIS A 93 6.84 -28.41 32.67
CA HIS A 93 7.56 -29.67 32.72
C HIS A 93 7.65 -30.31 31.34
N PHE A 94 8.87 -30.66 30.92
CA PHE A 94 9.10 -31.35 29.66
C PHE A 94 8.60 -32.81 29.72
N PRO A 95 7.62 -33.22 28.89
CA PRO A 95 7.10 -34.59 28.92
C PRO A 95 8.14 -35.62 28.48
N GLN A 96 8.34 -36.66 29.29
CA GLN A 96 9.21 -37.77 28.95
C GLN A 96 8.41 -38.88 28.25
N ILE A 97 8.68 -39.12 26.97
CA ILE A 97 8.00 -40.15 26.17
C ILE A 97 8.92 -41.34 25.99
N ASN A 98 8.50 -42.51 26.49
CA ASN A 98 9.19 -43.77 26.17
C ASN A 98 8.66 -44.34 24.85
N TYR A 99 9.31 -43.97 23.74
CA TYR A 99 8.90 -44.35 22.39
C TYR A 99 8.80 -45.88 22.17
N ASN A 100 9.56 -46.68 22.92
CA ASN A 100 9.61 -48.13 22.74
C ASN A 100 8.47 -48.87 23.45
N SER A 101 7.75 -48.21 24.37
CA SER A 101 6.69 -48.83 25.18
C SER A 101 5.28 -48.40 24.77
N ILE A 102 5.13 -47.74 23.61
CA ILE A 102 3.83 -47.26 23.14
C ILE A 102 3.04 -48.43 22.55
N SER A 103 1.94 -48.78 23.21
CA SER A 103 1.04 -49.83 22.73
C SER A 103 0.33 -49.42 21.43
N PRO A 104 0.22 -50.34 20.44
CA PRO A 104 -0.60 -50.10 19.25
C PRO A 104 -2.06 -49.85 19.60
N ILE A 105 -2.72 -48.97 18.85
CA ILE A 105 -4.15 -48.66 18.96
C ILE A 105 -4.84 -49.21 17.71
N PRO A 106 -5.40 -50.44 17.75
CA PRO A 106 -6.22 -50.96 16.67
C PRO A 106 -7.67 -50.48 16.78
N ASP A 107 -8.31 -50.16 15.66
CA ASP A 107 -9.76 -49.99 15.64
C ASP A 107 -10.45 -51.36 15.69
N LYS A 108 -11.06 -51.64 16.85
CA LYS A 108 -11.88 -52.85 17.07
C LYS A 108 -13.35 -52.52 17.29
N THR A 109 -13.68 -51.24 17.42
CA THR A 109 -14.95 -50.77 17.98
C THR A 109 -15.84 -50.14 16.93
N THR A 110 -15.28 -49.52 15.90
CA THR A 110 -16.09 -48.90 14.86
C THR A 110 -16.49 -49.93 13.79
N PRO A 111 -17.62 -49.72 13.09
CA PRO A 111 -18.03 -50.59 11.99
C PRO A 111 -17.05 -50.54 10.80
N TYR A 112 -16.08 -49.61 10.81
CA TYR A 112 -15.14 -49.37 9.73
C TYR A 112 -13.78 -50.05 9.95
N SER A 113 -13.60 -50.84 11.02
CA SER A 113 -12.33 -51.49 11.39
C SER A 113 -11.57 -52.17 10.23
N ASN A 114 -12.29 -52.75 9.26
CA ASN A 114 -11.71 -53.41 8.08
C ASN A 114 -11.58 -52.49 6.84
N PHE A 115 -12.16 -51.29 6.87
CA PHE A 115 -12.13 -50.34 5.76
C PHE A 115 -10.72 -49.75 5.61
N ARG A 116 -10.24 -49.66 4.37
CA ARG A 116 -8.95 -49.03 4.05
C ARG A 116 -9.09 -48.14 2.83
N SER A 117 -8.44 -46.98 2.86
CA SER A 117 -8.31 -46.07 1.70
C SER A 117 -7.00 -45.32 1.79
N GLU A 118 -6.40 -45.00 0.64
CA GLU A 118 -5.17 -44.19 0.58
C GLU A 118 -5.45 -42.68 0.49
N GLN A 119 -6.65 -42.30 0.05
CA GLN A 119 -7.04 -40.91 -0.22
C GLN A 119 -8.27 -40.55 0.62
N TRP A 120 -8.14 -39.53 1.46
CA TRP A 120 -9.15 -39.12 2.43
C TRP A 120 -9.45 -37.63 2.35
N ILE A 121 -10.73 -37.27 2.45
CA ILE A 121 -11.20 -35.89 2.66
C ILE A 121 -11.72 -35.81 4.09
N VAL A 122 -11.10 -34.98 4.92
CA VAL A 122 -11.47 -34.87 6.34
C VAL A 122 -12.16 -33.53 6.58
N VAL A 123 -13.40 -33.59 7.08
CA VAL A 123 -14.26 -32.42 7.28
C VAL A 123 -14.85 -32.45 8.69
N SER A 124 -14.89 -31.30 9.38
CA SER A 124 -15.67 -31.18 10.61
C SER A 124 -17.07 -30.70 10.26
N VAL A 125 -18.09 -31.31 10.87
CA VAL A 125 -19.50 -30.98 10.63
C VAL A 125 -20.14 -30.47 11.91
N SER A 126 -20.89 -29.38 11.83
CA SER A 126 -21.63 -28.81 12.96
C SER A 126 -23.14 -28.76 12.73
N ASP A 127 -23.58 -28.98 11.48
CA ASP A 127 -24.97 -28.90 11.03
C ASP A 127 -25.25 -30.05 10.04
N TYR A 128 -26.48 -30.14 9.54
CA TYR A 128 -26.88 -31.08 8.50
C TYR A 128 -26.06 -30.90 7.21
N PRO A 129 -25.88 -31.97 6.41
CA PRO A 129 -25.06 -31.92 5.20
C PRO A 129 -25.47 -30.83 4.21
N THR A 130 -24.58 -29.87 3.99
CA THR A 130 -24.72 -28.81 2.97
C THR A 130 -24.61 -29.38 1.56
N ASP A 131 -25.03 -28.61 0.56
CA ASP A 131 -24.86 -29.01 -0.84
C ASP A 131 -23.39 -29.06 -1.27
N SER A 132 -22.55 -28.15 -0.74
CA SER A 132 -21.09 -28.20 -0.90
C SER A 132 -20.52 -29.51 -0.35
N PHE A 133 -20.96 -29.93 0.85
CA PHE A 133 -20.54 -31.20 1.44
C PHE A 133 -20.94 -32.41 0.59
N LYS A 134 -22.17 -32.42 0.04
CA LYS A 134 -22.63 -33.50 -0.86
C LYS A 134 -21.81 -33.58 -2.16
N LYS A 135 -21.23 -32.48 -2.64
CA LYS A 135 -20.35 -32.49 -3.81
C LYS A 135 -19.02 -33.20 -3.53
N LEU A 136 -18.48 -33.09 -2.31
CA LEU A 136 -17.26 -33.82 -1.92
C LEU A 136 -17.41 -35.34 -2.06
N LEU A 137 -18.60 -35.88 -1.83
CA LEU A 137 -18.88 -37.32 -2.03
C LEU A 137 -18.84 -37.77 -3.50
N LYS A 138 -18.92 -36.84 -4.46
CA LYS A 138 -18.88 -37.15 -5.88
C LYS A 138 -17.45 -37.26 -6.41
N ILE A 139 -16.47 -36.79 -5.64
CA ILE A 139 -15.05 -36.82 -6.01
C ILE A 139 -14.59 -38.28 -6.00
N LYS A 140 -14.29 -38.81 -7.19
CA LYS A 140 -13.93 -40.22 -7.37
C LYS A 140 -12.57 -40.53 -6.75
N GLY A 141 -12.47 -41.68 -6.10
CA GLY A 141 -11.22 -42.17 -5.50
C GLY A 141 -10.94 -41.68 -4.08
N TRP A 142 -11.70 -40.71 -3.59
CA TRP A 142 -11.52 -40.12 -2.26
C TRP A 142 -12.60 -40.59 -1.28
N GLN A 143 -12.19 -40.99 -0.07
CA GLN A 143 -13.11 -41.30 1.01
C GLN A 143 -13.38 -40.05 1.86
N VAL A 144 -14.64 -39.63 1.97
CA VAL A 144 -15.04 -38.53 2.85
C VAL A 144 -15.24 -39.03 4.28
N LEU A 145 -14.63 -38.33 5.23
CA LEU A 145 -14.73 -38.53 6.67
C LEU A 145 -15.30 -37.26 7.34
N ALA A 146 -16.51 -37.37 7.88
CA ALA A 146 -17.17 -36.35 8.66
C ALA A 146 -16.90 -36.55 10.15
N VAL A 147 -16.36 -35.52 10.81
CA VAL A 147 -16.06 -35.51 12.24
C VAL A 147 -17.06 -34.61 12.95
N GLY A 148 -17.94 -35.21 13.76
CA GLY A 148 -18.94 -34.48 14.53
C GLY A 148 -18.38 -33.75 15.76
N ASN A 149 -19.11 -32.75 16.21
CA ASN A 149 -18.91 -32.03 17.46
C ASN A 149 -20.24 -31.98 18.24
N SER A 150 -20.28 -31.28 19.37
CA SER A 150 -21.51 -31.24 20.19
C SER A 150 -22.69 -30.50 19.57
N LYS A 151 -22.49 -29.75 18.47
CA LYS A 151 -23.57 -29.11 17.72
C LYS A 151 -24.16 -30.00 16.63
N THR A 152 -23.43 -31.04 16.21
CA THR A 152 -23.88 -31.93 15.14
C THR A 152 -25.19 -32.63 15.54
N PRO A 153 -26.23 -32.64 14.68
CA PRO A 153 -27.47 -33.35 14.95
C PRO A 153 -27.25 -34.83 15.28
N SER A 154 -27.97 -35.35 16.28
CA SER A 154 -27.83 -36.76 16.71
C SER A 154 -28.24 -37.78 15.64
N ASP A 155 -29.09 -37.39 14.69
CA ASP A 155 -29.56 -38.18 13.56
C ASP A 155 -28.75 -37.93 12.27
N TRP A 156 -27.59 -37.27 12.37
CA TRP A 156 -26.74 -36.97 11.23
C TRP A 156 -26.33 -38.26 10.51
N ASN A 157 -26.66 -38.33 9.22
CA ASN A 157 -26.30 -39.46 8.38
C ASN A 157 -26.21 -39.00 6.93
N LEU A 158 -25.15 -39.43 6.24
CA LEU A 158 -25.01 -39.22 4.81
C LEU A 158 -24.37 -40.45 4.15
N LYS A 159 -25.12 -41.09 3.24
CA LYS A 159 -24.66 -42.28 2.53
C LYS A 159 -23.38 -41.98 1.73
N GLY A 160 -22.34 -42.78 1.95
CA GLY A 160 -21.04 -42.64 1.29
C GLY A 160 -19.98 -41.91 2.12
N ALA A 161 -20.39 -41.13 3.13
CA ALA A 161 -19.49 -40.56 4.12
C ALA A 161 -19.28 -41.55 5.27
N ILE A 162 -18.06 -41.60 5.81
CA ILE A 162 -17.81 -42.15 7.14
C ILE A 162 -18.09 -41.04 8.14
N TYR A 163 -18.94 -41.31 9.14
CA TYR A 163 -19.24 -40.35 10.20
C TYR A 163 -18.69 -40.84 11.53
N LEU A 164 -18.03 -39.94 12.26
CA LEU A 164 -17.55 -40.17 13.63
C LEU A 164 -18.29 -39.24 14.60
N SER A 165 -19.27 -39.81 15.30
CA SER A 165 -19.95 -39.15 16.44
C SER A 165 -18.99 -38.91 17.61
N LEU A 166 -19.39 -38.11 18.60
CA LEU A 166 -18.60 -37.92 19.82
C LEU A 166 -18.38 -39.24 20.57
N GLU A 167 -19.39 -40.11 20.59
CA GLU A 167 -19.32 -41.44 21.20
C GLU A 167 -18.36 -42.36 20.44
N ASP A 168 -18.35 -42.31 19.11
CA ASP A 168 -17.42 -43.10 18.31
C ASP A 168 -15.98 -42.60 18.47
N GLN A 169 -15.79 -41.28 18.52
CA GLN A 169 -14.49 -40.67 18.81
C GLN A 169 -13.92 -41.16 20.14
N ALA A 170 -14.75 -41.25 21.19
CA ALA A 170 -14.33 -41.74 22.51
C ALA A 170 -13.97 -43.22 22.54
N LYS A 171 -14.58 -44.05 21.68
CA LYS A 171 -14.33 -45.51 21.62
C LYS A 171 -13.03 -45.87 20.91
N LEU A 172 -12.49 -44.98 20.07
CA LEU A 172 -11.26 -45.23 19.29
C LEU A 172 -10.00 -45.41 20.15
N GLY A 173 -10.03 -44.96 21.42
CA GLY A 173 -8.92 -45.14 22.36
C GLY A 173 -7.72 -44.24 22.11
N PHE A 174 -7.88 -43.17 21.32
CA PHE A 174 -6.84 -42.16 21.12
C PHE A 174 -6.68 -41.29 22.37
N ARG A 175 -5.44 -41.07 22.80
CA ARG A 175 -5.08 -40.27 23.98
C ARG A 175 -5.42 -38.79 23.79
N ILE A 176 -5.42 -38.30 22.55
CA ILE A 176 -5.73 -36.90 22.26
C ILE A 176 -7.18 -36.50 22.59
N VAL A 177 -8.11 -37.46 22.67
CA VAL A 177 -9.55 -37.18 22.84
C VAL A 177 -9.83 -36.42 24.13
N ASP A 178 -9.09 -36.73 25.20
CA ASP A 178 -9.24 -36.11 26.52
C ASP A 178 -8.92 -34.60 26.54
N PHE A 179 -8.19 -34.11 25.53
CA PHE A 179 -7.79 -32.70 25.44
C PHE A 179 -8.74 -31.85 24.59
N LEU A 180 -9.56 -32.50 23.75
CA LEU A 180 -10.33 -31.85 22.71
C LEU A 180 -11.62 -31.20 23.25
N PRO A 181 -11.87 -29.92 22.95
CA PRO A 181 -13.14 -29.28 23.30
C PRO A 181 -14.32 -29.94 22.58
N TYR A 182 -15.50 -29.96 23.20
CA TYR A 182 -16.72 -30.58 22.63
C TYR A 182 -17.26 -29.85 21.39
N ASP A 183 -17.30 -28.52 21.43
CA ASP A 183 -17.80 -27.64 20.36
C ASP A 183 -16.62 -26.99 19.61
N SER A 184 -15.96 -27.75 18.73
CA SER A 184 -14.85 -27.21 17.94
C SER A 184 -14.52 -28.07 16.72
N TYR A 185 -14.12 -27.40 15.63
CA TYR A 185 -13.58 -28.07 14.45
C TYR A 185 -12.22 -28.72 14.70
N VAL A 186 -11.51 -28.33 15.78
CA VAL A 186 -10.21 -28.92 16.17
C VAL A 186 -10.32 -30.42 16.45
N ARG A 187 -11.56 -30.95 16.63
CA ARG A 187 -11.83 -32.39 16.66
C ARG A 187 -11.41 -33.14 15.39
N LYS A 188 -11.16 -32.44 14.27
CA LYS A 188 -10.52 -33.02 13.09
C LYS A 188 -9.24 -33.80 13.39
N ASN A 189 -8.52 -33.47 14.47
CA ASN A 189 -7.39 -34.27 14.96
C ASN A 189 -7.71 -35.77 15.09
N VAL A 190 -8.91 -36.12 15.58
CA VAL A 190 -9.36 -37.52 15.65
C VAL A 190 -9.58 -38.10 14.26
N GLY A 191 -10.18 -37.32 13.36
CA GLY A 191 -10.38 -37.72 11.97
C GLY A 191 -9.07 -37.96 11.23
N TYR A 192 -8.04 -37.16 11.47
CA TYR A 192 -6.71 -37.37 10.90
C TYR A 192 -6.09 -38.69 11.39
N LEU A 193 -6.10 -38.96 12.69
CA LEU A 193 -5.60 -40.23 13.24
C LEU A 193 -6.38 -41.43 12.71
N PHE A 194 -7.70 -41.30 12.62
CA PHE A 194 -8.55 -42.34 12.04
C PHE A 194 -8.18 -42.58 10.56
N ALA A 195 -8.04 -41.55 9.74
CA ALA A 195 -7.62 -41.71 8.35
C ALA A 195 -6.25 -42.41 8.25
N ILE A 196 -5.28 -42.01 9.08
CA ILE A 196 -3.93 -42.63 9.14
C ILE A 196 -4.01 -44.11 9.53
N GLN A 197 -4.77 -44.42 10.59
CA GLN A 197 -5.01 -45.79 11.06
C GLN A 197 -5.65 -46.67 9.97
N HIS A 198 -6.47 -46.07 9.10
CA HIS A 198 -7.14 -46.74 8.00
C HIS A 198 -6.40 -46.61 6.65
N GLY A 199 -5.09 -46.35 6.68
CA GLY A 199 -4.20 -46.50 5.52
C GLY A 199 -4.01 -45.25 4.66
N ALA A 200 -4.38 -44.07 5.16
CA ALA A 200 -4.19 -42.82 4.43
C ALA A 200 -2.73 -42.64 3.99
N LYS A 201 -2.57 -42.21 2.74
CA LYS A 201 -1.31 -41.66 2.19
C LYS A 201 -1.45 -40.20 1.81
N LYS A 202 -2.68 -39.76 1.54
CA LYS A 202 -3.05 -38.37 1.22
C LYS A 202 -4.30 -37.99 2.02
N ILE A 203 -4.25 -36.82 2.67
CA ILE A 203 -5.37 -36.24 3.41
C ILE A 203 -5.63 -34.85 2.86
N PHE A 204 -6.80 -34.64 2.27
CA PHE A 204 -7.32 -33.32 1.93
C PHE A 204 -8.11 -32.78 3.11
N ASP A 205 -7.58 -31.73 3.73
CA ASP A 205 -8.16 -31.05 4.87
C ASP A 205 -9.14 -29.99 4.39
N ALA A 206 -10.44 -30.28 4.47
CA ALA A 206 -11.52 -29.52 3.84
C ALA A 206 -12.57 -29.03 4.84
N ASP A 207 -13.24 -27.92 4.58
CA ASP A 207 -14.46 -27.55 5.31
C ASP A 207 -15.73 -27.96 4.55
N ASP A 208 -16.89 -27.77 5.16
CA ASP A 208 -18.20 -28.08 4.60
C ASP A 208 -18.79 -26.92 3.75
N ARG A 209 -17.97 -25.91 3.42
CA ARG A 209 -18.39 -24.70 2.70
C ARG A 209 -17.74 -24.57 1.32
N GLY A 210 -16.55 -25.12 1.13
CA GLY A 210 -15.83 -25.12 -0.15
C GLY A 210 -16.34 -26.16 -1.14
N GLU A 211 -16.50 -25.75 -2.39
CA GLU A 211 -16.71 -26.65 -3.52
C GLU A 211 -15.39 -26.83 -4.27
N VAL A 212 -14.93 -28.07 -4.46
CA VAL A 212 -13.73 -28.35 -5.27
C VAL A 212 -14.04 -28.03 -6.73
N ILE A 213 -13.20 -27.21 -7.36
CA ILE A 213 -13.36 -26.85 -8.77
C ILE A 213 -13.22 -28.11 -9.62
N ASP A 214 -14.03 -28.21 -10.67
CA ASP A 214 -14.11 -29.37 -11.58
C ASP A 214 -14.42 -30.74 -10.91
N ASP A 215 -14.78 -30.76 -9.63
CA ASP A 215 -14.98 -31.96 -8.82
C ASP A 215 -13.76 -32.93 -8.83
N ASP A 216 -12.53 -32.41 -9.01
CA ASP A 216 -11.31 -33.24 -9.14
C ASP A 216 -10.08 -32.66 -8.41
N ILE A 217 -9.76 -33.22 -7.23
CA ILE A 217 -8.58 -32.85 -6.44
C ILE A 217 -7.27 -33.13 -7.20
N GLY A 218 -7.20 -34.21 -7.99
CA GLY A 218 -5.99 -34.61 -8.72
C GLY A 218 -5.68 -33.74 -9.94
N LYS A 219 -6.67 -32.98 -10.43
CA LYS A 219 -6.45 -31.96 -11.47
C LYS A 219 -5.76 -30.72 -10.89
N HIS A 220 -6.09 -30.35 -9.65
CA HIS A 220 -5.67 -29.10 -9.03
C HIS A 220 -4.47 -29.23 -8.09
N PHE A 221 -4.23 -30.42 -7.51
CA PHE A 221 -3.10 -30.70 -6.61
C PHE A 221 -2.22 -31.83 -7.14
N ASP A 222 -0.94 -31.82 -6.75
CA ASP A 222 -0.03 -32.92 -7.05
C ASP A 222 -0.26 -34.08 -6.07
N VAL A 223 -1.16 -35.00 -6.44
CA VAL A 223 -1.52 -36.17 -5.61
C VAL A 223 -0.45 -37.26 -5.62
N GLU A 224 0.37 -37.34 -6.67
CA GLU A 224 1.52 -38.26 -6.73
C GLU A 224 2.82 -37.47 -6.83
N LEU A 225 3.68 -37.58 -5.81
CA LEU A 225 4.96 -36.88 -5.74
C LEU A 225 6.16 -37.75 -6.16
N VAL A 226 5.99 -39.06 -6.21
CA VAL A 226 7.05 -40.03 -6.53
C VAL A 226 6.49 -41.10 -7.49
N GLY A 227 7.33 -41.57 -8.43
CA GLY A 227 6.99 -42.63 -9.38
C GLY A 227 6.71 -42.12 -10.80
N GLU A 228 6.36 -43.03 -11.71
CA GLU A 228 6.11 -42.71 -13.13
C GLU A 228 4.93 -41.74 -13.32
N SER A 229 3.96 -41.77 -12.41
CA SER A 229 2.79 -40.87 -12.42
C SER A 229 3.08 -39.50 -11.80
N ALA A 230 4.26 -39.28 -11.21
CA ALA A 230 4.59 -38.02 -10.58
C ALA A 230 4.95 -36.97 -11.64
N ARG A 231 4.29 -35.82 -11.59
CA ARG A 231 4.65 -34.67 -12.42
C ARG A 231 5.95 -34.07 -11.87
N GLN A 232 7.09 -34.45 -12.45
CA GLN A 232 8.39 -33.82 -12.17
C GLN A 232 8.49 -32.44 -12.84
N GLU A 233 7.48 -31.61 -12.59
CA GLU A 233 7.45 -30.25 -13.11
C GLU A 233 8.39 -29.36 -12.30
N VAL A 234 8.95 -28.39 -12.99
CA VAL A 234 9.67 -27.28 -12.36
C VAL A 234 8.63 -26.37 -11.71
N ILE A 235 8.89 -26.00 -10.46
CA ILE A 235 8.02 -25.15 -9.63
C ILE A 235 8.74 -23.82 -9.42
N LEU A 236 8.03 -22.71 -9.59
CA LEU A 236 8.58 -21.40 -9.23
C LEU A 236 8.76 -21.33 -7.71
N GLN A 237 9.83 -20.72 -7.24
CA GLN A 237 10.12 -20.53 -5.82
C GLN A 237 10.42 -19.05 -5.55
N TYR A 238 9.86 -18.51 -4.47
CA TYR A 238 10.18 -17.15 -4.01
C TYR A 238 11.69 -16.97 -3.76
N THR A 239 12.20 -15.77 -3.99
CA THR A 239 13.61 -15.46 -3.74
C THR A 239 13.96 -15.54 -2.25
N HIS A 240 15.13 -16.10 -1.96
CA HIS A 240 15.74 -16.10 -0.62
C HIS A 240 16.88 -15.07 -0.49
N GLU A 241 17.02 -14.14 -1.45
CA GLU A 241 18.09 -13.12 -1.47
C GLU A 241 18.01 -12.17 -0.27
N ASN A 242 16.80 -11.79 0.14
CA ASN A 242 16.60 -10.94 1.32
C ASN A 242 16.34 -11.79 2.58
N PRO A 243 17.33 -11.96 3.48
CA PRO A 243 17.15 -12.77 4.69
C PRO A 243 16.18 -12.15 5.70
N ASN A 244 15.86 -10.85 5.59
CA ASN A 244 14.93 -10.18 6.48
C ASN A 244 13.46 -10.43 6.08
N ARG A 245 13.20 -10.98 4.90
CA ARG A 245 11.85 -11.29 4.40
C ARG A 245 11.44 -12.69 4.83
N THR A 246 10.81 -12.79 6.00
CA THR A 246 10.43 -14.06 6.62
C THR A 246 9.01 -14.52 6.32
N VAL A 247 8.18 -13.67 5.72
CA VAL A 247 6.78 -13.96 5.39
C VAL A 247 6.41 -13.29 4.08
N VAL A 248 5.49 -13.88 3.32
CA VAL A 248 5.02 -13.34 2.03
C VAL A 248 3.52 -13.54 1.89
N ASN A 249 2.85 -12.55 1.31
CA ASN A 249 1.47 -12.68 0.87
C ASN A 249 1.39 -13.46 -0.47
N PRO A 250 0.90 -14.72 -0.48
CA PRO A 250 0.83 -15.51 -1.70
C PRO A 250 -0.17 -14.95 -2.71
N TYR A 251 -1.24 -14.27 -2.27
CA TYR A 251 -2.34 -13.84 -3.12
C TYR A 251 -1.91 -12.88 -4.24
N ILE A 252 -0.83 -12.13 -4.02
CA ILE A 252 -0.22 -11.23 -5.01
C ILE A 252 0.24 -12.01 -6.24
N HIS A 253 0.85 -13.20 -6.04
CA HIS A 253 1.28 -14.08 -7.13
C HIS A 253 0.10 -14.63 -7.95
N PHE A 254 -1.10 -14.65 -7.38
CA PHE A 254 -2.31 -15.13 -8.05
C PHE A 254 -3.24 -13.97 -8.44
N GLY A 255 -2.67 -12.79 -8.71
CA GLY A 255 -3.36 -11.66 -9.31
C GLY A 255 -4.07 -10.71 -8.32
N GLN A 256 -4.09 -11.03 -7.03
CA GLN A 256 -4.81 -10.27 -6.00
C GLN A 256 -3.85 -9.48 -5.09
N ARG A 257 -3.60 -8.21 -5.42
CA ARG A 257 -2.62 -7.37 -4.71
C ARG A 257 -3.10 -6.79 -3.38
N SER A 258 -4.40 -6.57 -3.24
CA SER A 258 -5.00 -5.92 -2.07
C SER A 258 -5.62 -6.90 -1.07
N VAL A 259 -5.65 -8.19 -1.40
CA VAL A 259 -6.21 -9.26 -0.56
C VAL A 259 -5.05 -9.95 0.13
N TRP A 260 -5.21 -10.28 1.41
CA TRP A 260 -4.22 -11.03 2.17
C TRP A 260 -4.85 -12.20 2.93
N PRO A 261 -4.10 -13.29 3.13
CA PRO A 261 -4.58 -14.44 3.89
C PRO A 261 -4.67 -14.13 5.38
N ARG A 262 -5.65 -14.75 6.05
CA ARG A 262 -5.73 -14.78 7.51
C ARG A 262 -4.44 -15.35 8.09
N GLY A 263 -3.88 -14.66 9.09
CA GLY A 263 -2.61 -15.04 9.70
C GLY A 263 -1.37 -14.44 9.03
N LEU A 264 -1.52 -13.56 8.04
CA LEU A 264 -0.43 -12.67 7.64
C LEU A 264 -0.25 -11.58 8.73
N PRO A 265 0.98 -11.29 9.20
CA PRO A 265 1.18 -10.18 10.13
C PRO A 265 0.70 -8.86 9.51
N LEU A 266 -0.07 -8.08 10.27
CA LEU A 266 -0.68 -6.84 9.78
C LEU A 266 0.37 -5.81 9.33
N GLU A 267 1.57 -5.83 9.91
CA GLU A 267 2.70 -5.00 9.49
C GLU A 267 3.19 -5.31 8.06
N ASN A 268 2.92 -6.50 7.52
CA ASN A 268 3.31 -6.93 6.18
C ASN A 268 2.18 -6.76 5.14
N VAL A 269 0.95 -6.44 5.57
CA VAL A 269 -0.20 -6.28 4.66
C VAL A 269 -0.01 -5.16 3.65
N GLY A 270 0.79 -4.14 3.96
CA GLY A 270 1.10 -3.03 3.05
C GLY A 270 2.03 -3.38 1.88
N GLU A 271 2.65 -4.56 1.89
CA GLU A 271 3.54 -5.04 0.83
C GLU A 271 2.71 -5.55 -0.36
N ILE A 272 2.34 -4.65 -1.29
CA ILE A 272 1.48 -4.95 -2.45
C ILE A 272 2.26 -5.17 -3.75
N GLU A 273 3.59 -5.09 -3.69
CA GLU A 273 4.44 -5.20 -4.86
C GLU A 273 4.55 -6.66 -5.31
N ARG A 274 4.60 -6.86 -6.63
CA ARG A 274 4.86 -8.18 -7.22
C ARG A 274 6.31 -8.57 -6.97
N GLU A 275 6.57 -9.86 -7.02
CA GLU A 275 7.94 -10.35 -7.02
C GLU A 275 8.67 -9.85 -8.27
N GLU A 276 9.89 -9.34 -8.11
CA GLU A 276 10.73 -8.92 -9.24
C GLU A 276 11.09 -10.11 -10.12
N TYR A 277 11.48 -11.21 -9.49
CA TYR A 277 11.85 -12.46 -10.15
C TYR A 277 11.69 -13.65 -9.18
N TYR A 278 11.52 -14.84 -9.73
CA TYR A 278 11.47 -16.11 -9.02
C TYR A 278 12.72 -16.94 -9.30
N THR A 279 12.93 -17.95 -8.47
CA THR A 279 13.85 -19.06 -8.75
C THR A 279 13.06 -20.32 -9.12
N GLU A 280 13.73 -21.41 -9.47
CA GLU A 280 13.08 -22.66 -9.87
C GLU A 280 13.57 -23.82 -9.01
N VAL A 281 12.64 -24.71 -8.63
CA VAL A 281 12.95 -25.96 -7.91
C VAL A 281 12.21 -27.13 -8.54
N PHE A 282 12.81 -28.33 -8.46
CA PHE A 282 12.14 -29.55 -8.92
C PHE A 282 11.08 -30.01 -7.93
N GLY A 283 9.91 -30.41 -8.44
CA GLY A 283 8.87 -31.05 -7.64
C GLY A 283 9.29 -32.40 -7.01
N GLY A 284 8.43 -32.90 -6.13
CA GLY A 284 8.58 -34.18 -5.41
C GLY A 284 8.70 -34.02 -3.88
N LYS A 285 8.86 -32.79 -3.37
CA LYS A 285 9.00 -32.49 -1.93
C LYS A 285 7.92 -31.54 -1.37
N GLN A 286 6.89 -31.25 -2.16
CA GLN A 286 5.71 -30.47 -1.77
C GLN A 286 4.74 -31.27 -0.90
N PHE A 287 5.21 -31.72 0.28
CA PHE A 287 4.43 -32.58 1.18
C PHE A 287 3.20 -31.89 1.79
N ILE A 288 3.18 -30.56 1.75
CA ILE A 288 2.05 -29.73 2.15
C ILE A 288 1.73 -28.79 0.99
N GLN A 289 0.48 -28.84 0.54
CA GLN A 289 0.00 -28.08 -0.61
C GLN A 289 -1.21 -27.27 -0.19
N GLN A 290 -1.09 -25.94 -0.20
CA GLN A 290 -2.18 -25.02 0.13
C GLN A 290 -2.85 -24.58 -1.16
N GLY A 291 -4.16 -24.81 -1.30
CA GLY A 291 -4.93 -24.30 -2.43
C GLY A 291 -5.48 -22.91 -2.15
N ILE A 292 -5.70 -22.13 -3.21
CA ILE A 292 -6.44 -20.87 -3.15
C ILE A 292 -7.95 -21.14 -3.31
N SER A 293 -8.74 -20.32 -2.62
CA SER A 293 -10.21 -20.35 -2.71
C SER A 293 -10.71 -19.11 -3.45
N ASN A 294 -11.44 -19.31 -4.54
CA ASN A 294 -12.26 -18.26 -5.16
C ASN A 294 -13.49 -17.96 -4.28
N GLY A 295 -14.15 -16.84 -4.55
CA GLY A 295 -15.32 -16.38 -3.81
C GLY A 295 -14.92 -15.65 -2.53
N LEU A 296 -15.07 -16.30 -1.38
CA LEU A 296 -14.56 -15.86 -0.09
C LEU A 296 -13.27 -16.64 0.26
N PRO A 297 -12.07 -16.12 -0.08
CA PRO A 297 -10.80 -16.70 0.33
C PRO A 297 -10.63 -16.69 1.85
N ASP A 298 -9.59 -17.38 2.35
CA ASP A 298 -9.22 -17.22 3.77
C ASP A 298 -8.74 -15.80 4.00
N VAL A 299 -9.52 -15.00 4.70
CA VAL A 299 -9.21 -13.61 5.03
C VAL A 299 -9.53 -13.38 6.50
N ASP A 300 -8.79 -12.49 7.14
CA ASP A 300 -9.05 -12.15 8.54
C ASP A 300 -10.27 -11.21 8.67
N SER A 301 -10.75 -11.08 9.90
CA SER A 301 -11.85 -10.18 10.24
C SER A 301 -11.56 -8.71 9.86
N VAL A 302 -10.31 -8.26 9.93
CA VAL A 302 -9.93 -6.89 9.58
C VAL A 302 -10.16 -6.65 8.09
N PHE A 303 -9.70 -7.54 7.22
CA PHE A 303 -9.98 -7.50 5.79
C PHE A 303 -11.50 -7.54 5.56
N TYR A 304 -12.18 -8.54 6.12
CA TYR A 304 -13.60 -8.77 5.85
C TYR A 304 -14.43 -7.53 6.21
N PHE A 305 -14.31 -7.02 7.43
CA PHE A 305 -15.15 -5.91 7.89
C PHE A 305 -14.76 -4.55 7.30
N THR A 306 -13.51 -4.38 6.84
CA THR A 306 -13.08 -3.10 6.22
C THR A 306 -13.31 -3.08 4.71
N ARG A 307 -13.35 -4.24 4.05
CA ARG A 307 -13.42 -4.34 2.58
C ARG A 307 -14.76 -4.82 2.06
N LYS A 308 -15.62 -5.37 2.91
CA LYS A 308 -16.92 -5.89 2.46
C LYS A 308 -17.83 -4.73 2.05
N PRO A 309 -18.33 -4.71 0.80
CA PRO A 309 -19.36 -3.76 0.41
C PRO A 309 -20.62 -4.01 1.24
N ASN A 310 -21.26 -2.94 1.70
CA ASN A 310 -22.49 -3.02 2.48
C ASN A 310 -23.60 -3.61 1.60
N LEU A 311 -23.78 -4.95 1.66
CA LEU A 311 -24.88 -5.80 1.15
C LEU A 311 -24.52 -6.84 0.06
N GLU A 312 -23.32 -6.82 -0.53
CA GLU A 312 -22.93 -7.81 -1.55
C GLU A 312 -22.00 -8.90 -0.98
N PRO A 313 -22.18 -10.17 -1.39
CA PRO A 313 -21.26 -11.24 -1.05
C PRO A 313 -19.93 -11.03 -1.77
N PHE A 314 -18.81 -11.35 -1.10
CA PHE A 314 -17.53 -11.38 -1.79
C PHE A 314 -17.50 -12.45 -2.89
N ASP A 315 -17.11 -12.05 -4.10
CA ASP A 315 -16.73 -12.95 -5.19
C ASP A 315 -15.33 -12.61 -5.73
N ILE A 316 -14.31 -12.89 -4.92
CA ILE A 316 -12.92 -12.64 -5.27
C ILE A 316 -12.42 -13.76 -6.19
N ARG A 317 -11.85 -13.37 -7.34
CA ARG A 317 -11.25 -14.28 -8.31
C ARG A 317 -9.73 -14.15 -8.30
N PHE A 318 -9.06 -15.27 -8.51
CA PHE A 318 -7.61 -15.35 -8.62
C PHE A 318 -7.20 -15.90 -9.99
N ASP A 319 -5.96 -15.65 -10.38
CA ASP A 319 -5.41 -16.09 -11.67
C ASP A 319 -5.29 -17.61 -11.70
N GLU A 320 -6.12 -18.25 -12.53
CA GLU A 320 -6.16 -19.71 -12.71
C GLU A 320 -5.00 -20.24 -13.57
N HIS A 321 -4.33 -19.37 -14.31
CA HIS A 321 -3.20 -19.71 -15.18
C HIS A 321 -1.85 -19.44 -14.51
N ALA A 322 -1.82 -18.81 -13.34
CA ALA A 322 -0.60 -18.65 -12.56
C ALA A 322 -0.01 -20.03 -12.22
N PRO A 323 1.33 -20.20 -12.29
CA PRO A 323 1.96 -21.44 -11.88
C PRO A 323 1.86 -21.61 -10.36
N LYS A 324 1.98 -22.86 -9.89
CA LYS A 324 2.18 -23.13 -8.46
C LYS A 324 3.51 -22.55 -7.97
N VAL A 325 3.54 -22.06 -6.74
CA VAL A 325 4.72 -21.36 -6.16
C VAL A 325 5.15 -21.95 -4.82
N ALA A 326 6.43 -22.28 -4.71
CA ALA A 326 7.08 -22.86 -3.54
C ALA A 326 7.70 -21.78 -2.63
N PHE A 327 7.74 -22.09 -1.34
CA PHE A 327 8.34 -21.23 -0.32
C PHE A 327 9.70 -21.79 0.11
N PRO A 328 10.79 -21.01 -0.03
CA PRO A 328 12.12 -21.45 0.39
C PRO A 328 12.21 -21.50 1.91
N GLN A 329 13.22 -22.20 2.42
CA GLN A 329 13.55 -22.17 3.85
C GLN A 329 13.74 -20.72 4.32
N GLY A 330 13.18 -20.39 5.49
CA GLY A 330 13.26 -19.05 6.09
C GLY A 330 12.15 -18.09 5.67
N THR A 331 11.37 -18.43 4.64
CA THR A 331 10.17 -17.68 4.25
C THR A 331 8.96 -18.57 4.50
N MET A 332 7.95 -18.04 5.18
CA MET A 332 6.74 -18.76 5.56
C MET A 332 5.49 -18.13 4.97
N VAL A 333 4.40 -18.89 4.96
CA VAL A 333 3.08 -18.46 4.48
C VAL A 333 1.99 -18.92 5.44
N PRO A 334 0.93 -18.15 5.68
CA PRO A 334 -0.21 -18.66 6.46
C PRO A 334 -0.83 -19.87 5.78
N MET A 335 -1.27 -20.85 6.56
CA MET A 335 -1.99 -22.01 6.07
C MET A 335 -3.30 -22.20 6.83
N ASN A 336 -4.25 -22.88 6.20
CA ASN A 336 -5.56 -23.13 6.77
C ASN A 336 -5.90 -24.62 6.84
N SER A 337 -7.04 -24.92 7.50
CA SER A 337 -7.58 -26.28 7.62
C SER A 337 -8.83 -26.51 6.78
N PHE A 338 -8.95 -25.87 5.61
CA PHE A 338 -10.11 -26.06 4.74
C PHE A 338 -9.80 -26.22 3.25
N ASN A 339 -8.56 -25.97 2.83
CA ASN A 339 -8.14 -26.20 1.44
C ASN A 339 -6.67 -26.59 1.36
N THR A 340 -6.30 -27.64 2.11
CA THR A 340 -4.89 -28.03 2.25
C THR A 340 -4.73 -29.53 2.05
N LEU A 341 -3.89 -29.93 1.09
CA LEU A 341 -3.53 -31.32 0.86
C LEU A 341 -2.23 -31.66 1.60
N HIS A 342 -2.30 -32.69 2.43
CA HIS A 342 -1.17 -33.25 3.15
C HIS A 342 -0.80 -34.62 2.60
N HIS A 343 0.49 -34.83 2.38
CA HIS A 343 1.07 -36.14 2.06
C HIS A 343 1.54 -36.85 3.32
N TYR A 344 1.64 -38.18 3.25
CA TYR A 344 2.07 -39.05 4.35
C TYR A 344 3.29 -38.52 5.10
N SER A 345 4.31 -38.02 4.38
CA SER A 345 5.54 -37.48 4.98
C SER A 345 5.33 -36.28 5.92
N ALA A 346 4.17 -35.62 5.88
CA ALA A 346 3.83 -34.44 6.67
C ALA A 346 2.64 -34.65 7.61
N PHE A 347 2.12 -35.87 7.79
CA PHE A 347 0.96 -36.13 8.65
C PHE A 347 1.18 -35.79 10.12
N TRP A 348 2.42 -35.84 10.61
CA TRP A 348 2.75 -35.34 11.95
C TRP A 348 2.38 -33.84 12.11
N GLY A 349 2.36 -33.09 11.02
CA GLY A 349 2.04 -31.67 10.96
C GLY A 349 0.55 -31.36 10.86
N LEU A 350 -0.35 -32.35 10.94
CA LEU A 350 -1.82 -32.14 10.93
C LEU A 350 -2.37 -31.67 12.28
N MET A 351 -1.58 -31.72 13.35
CA MET A 351 -2.02 -31.43 14.72
C MET A 351 -2.52 -30.00 14.90
N LEU A 352 -3.82 -29.86 15.14
CA LEU A 352 -4.44 -28.58 15.49
C LEU A 352 -4.36 -28.35 17.01
N PRO A 353 -3.66 -27.31 17.50
CA PRO A 353 -3.56 -27.00 18.92
C PRO A 353 -4.92 -26.61 19.53
N VAL A 354 -5.05 -26.86 20.83
CA VAL A 354 -6.30 -26.82 21.61
C VAL A 354 -6.35 -25.75 22.70
N SER A 355 -5.22 -25.10 23.05
CA SER A 355 -5.22 -24.06 24.09
C SER A 355 -5.36 -22.63 23.56
N ILE A 356 -5.15 -22.44 22.26
CA ILE A 356 -5.37 -21.16 21.56
C ILE A 356 -6.77 -21.09 20.95
N SER A 357 -7.19 -19.90 20.54
CA SER A 357 -8.45 -19.73 19.80
C SER A 357 -8.54 -20.69 18.61
N SER A 358 -9.74 -21.22 18.36
CA SER A 358 -10.00 -22.06 17.19
C SER A 358 -9.68 -21.31 15.88
N MET A 359 -9.88 -19.99 15.83
CA MET A 359 -9.52 -19.17 14.67
C MET A 359 -8.01 -18.98 14.50
N ALA A 360 -7.21 -19.23 15.53
CA ALA A 360 -5.75 -19.17 15.45
C ALA A 360 -5.10 -20.55 15.25
N SER A 361 -5.82 -21.63 15.58
CA SER A 361 -5.33 -23.01 15.64
C SER A 361 -4.64 -23.47 14.36
N ASP A 362 -5.31 -23.30 13.23
CA ASP A 362 -4.81 -23.76 11.93
C ASP A 362 -3.61 -22.96 11.42
N VAL A 363 -3.61 -21.64 11.60
CA VAL A 363 -2.51 -20.75 11.23
C VAL A 363 -1.27 -21.06 12.06
N LEU A 364 -1.39 -21.17 13.38
CA LEU A 364 -0.26 -21.48 14.27
C LEU A 364 0.28 -22.89 13.99
N ARG A 365 -0.60 -23.87 13.79
CA ARG A 365 -0.25 -25.20 13.28
C ARG A 365 0.53 -25.09 11.97
N GLY A 366 0.08 -24.25 11.04
CA GLY A 366 0.67 -24.08 9.73
C GLY A 366 2.12 -23.62 9.80
N TYR A 367 2.40 -22.60 10.62
CA TYR A 367 3.76 -22.10 10.84
C TYR A 367 4.66 -23.11 11.57
N TRP A 368 4.13 -23.76 12.62
CA TRP A 368 4.85 -24.82 13.34
C TRP A 368 5.22 -25.99 12.42
N ALA A 369 4.26 -26.47 11.63
CA ALA A 369 4.47 -27.54 10.66
C ALA A 369 5.48 -27.13 9.59
N GLN A 370 5.38 -25.91 9.03
CA GLN A 370 6.34 -25.39 8.06
C GLN A 370 7.77 -25.40 8.58
N ARG A 371 7.99 -24.94 9.83
CA ARG A 371 9.34 -24.93 10.40
C ARG A 371 9.94 -26.32 10.47
N LEU A 372 9.17 -27.28 10.94
CA LEU A 372 9.60 -28.68 11.08
C LEU A 372 9.70 -29.40 9.72
N LEU A 373 8.95 -28.96 8.72
CA LEU A 373 8.96 -29.50 7.37
C LEU A 373 10.34 -29.37 6.71
N TRP A 374 11.05 -28.28 7.03
CA TRP A 374 12.43 -28.07 6.58
C TRP A 374 13.39 -29.16 7.08
N GLU A 375 13.14 -29.75 8.26
CA GLU A 375 13.99 -30.81 8.83
C GLU A 375 13.98 -32.11 8.01
N ILE A 376 12.95 -32.30 7.19
CA ILE A 376 12.82 -33.46 6.29
C ILE A 376 13.01 -33.06 4.81
N GLY A 377 13.48 -31.83 4.56
CA GLY A 377 13.72 -31.28 3.22
C GLY A 377 12.45 -30.96 2.41
N GLY A 378 11.27 -30.99 3.05
CA GLY A 378 10.02 -30.61 2.43
C GLY A 378 9.79 -29.10 2.45
N TYR A 379 8.85 -28.64 1.63
CA TYR A 379 8.42 -27.25 1.61
C TYR A 379 6.93 -27.14 1.30
N VAL A 380 6.35 -25.98 1.65
CA VAL A 380 4.97 -25.64 1.29
C VAL A 380 4.95 -25.09 -0.12
N VAL A 381 3.92 -25.48 -0.87
CA VAL A 381 3.60 -24.92 -2.18
C VAL A 381 2.18 -24.41 -2.16
N VAL A 382 1.97 -23.19 -2.65
CA VAL A 382 0.64 -22.64 -2.88
C VAL A 382 0.25 -22.90 -4.32
N TYR A 383 -0.97 -23.40 -4.50
CA TYR A 383 -1.54 -23.75 -5.79
C TYR A 383 -2.54 -22.68 -6.24
N PRO A 384 -2.81 -22.59 -7.56
CA PRO A 384 -3.89 -21.79 -8.12
C PRO A 384 -5.25 -22.16 -7.50
N PRO A 385 -6.32 -21.43 -7.82
CA PRO A 385 -7.65 -21.73 -7.28
C PRO A 385 -8.05 -23.19 -7.44
N THR A 386 -8.32 -23.84 -6.31
CA THR A 386 -8.70 -25.26 -6.23
C THR A 386 -10.12 -25.44 -5.70
N VAL A 387 -10.64 -24.46 -4.96
CA VAL A 387 -11.99 -24.47 -4.41
C VAL A 387 -12.71 -23.14 -4.64
N HIS A 388 -14.02 -23.18 -4.58
CA HIS A 388 -14.89 -22.00 -4.59
C HIS A 388 -15.71 -21.97 -3.30
N ARG A 389 -15.61 -20.88 -2.52
CA ARG A 389 -16.35 -20.68 -1.28
C ARG A 389 -17.29 -19.49 -1.44
N TYR A 390 -18.57 -19.70 -1.17
CA TYR A 390 -19.56 -18.61 -1.25
C TYR A 390 -19.63 -17.83 0.07
N ASP A 391 -19.66 -16.50 0.02
CA ASP A 391 -19.90 -15.64 1.19
C ASP A 391 -21.39 -15.67 1.58
N ARG A 392 -21.78 -16.63 2.42
CA ARG A 392 -23.18 -16.85 2.87
C ARG A 392 -23.38 -16.69 4.39
N ILE A 393 -22.31 -16.46 5.15
CA ILE A 393 -22.32 -16.45 6.62
C ILE A 393 -21.60 -15.19 7.11
N GLU A 394 -21.99 -14.70 8.28
CA GLU A 394 -21.33 -13.59 8.98
C GLU A 394 -19.89 -13.97 9.34
N ALA A 395 -18.94 -13.07 9.10
CA ALA A 395 -17.53 -13.32 9.40
C ALA A 395 -17.28 -13.51 10.89
N TYR A 396 -16.13 -14.10 11.18
CA TYR A 396 -15.69 -14.32 12.55
C TYR A 396 -15.47 -12.99 13.28
N PRO A 397 -15.90 -12.86 14.54
CA PRO A 397 -15.62 -11.66 15.32
C PRO A 397 -14.12 -11.44 15.49
N PHE A 398 -13.67 -10.20 15.38
CA PHE A 398 -12.27 -9.81 15.61
C PHE A 398 -11.74 -10.28 16.98
N ALA A 399 -12.60 -10.34 18.00
CA ALA A 399 -12.24 -10.81 19.33
C ALA A 399 -11.74 -12.27 19.35
N GLU A 400 -12.24 -13.13 18.45
CA GLU A 400 -11.81 -14.52 18.34
C GLU A 400 -10.46 -14.67 17.62
N GLU A 401 -9.99 -13.64 16.91
CA GLU A 401 -8.72 -13.62 16.19
C GLU A 401 -7.58 -12.92 16.96
N LYS A 402 -7.80 -12.53 18.21
CA LYS A 402 -6.83 -11.76 19.00
C LYS A 402 -5.44 -12.42 19.04
N ASP A 403 -5.39 -13.74 19.20
CA ASP A 403 -4.13 -14.49 19.28
C ASP A 403 -3.33 -14.42 17.97
N LEU A 404 -3.99 -14.27 16.82
CA LEU A 404 -3.35 -14.10 15.52
C LEU A 404 -2.63 -12.76 15.43
N HIS A 405 -3.38 -11.67 15.62
CA HIS A 405 -2.91 -10.31 15.36
C HIS A 405 -1.80 -9.85 16.30
N VAL A 406 -1.69 -10.47 17.50
CA VAL A 406 -0.66 -10.13 18.49
C VAL A 406 0.61 -10.96 18.33
N ASN A 407 0.49 -12.26 18.06
CA ASN A 407 1.62 -13.19 18.22
C ASN A 407 2.28 -13.64 16.92
N VAL A 408 1.61 -13.58 15.77
CA VAL A 408 2.11 -14.25 14.56
C VAL A 408 3.43 -13.66 14.06
N GLY A 409 3.60 -12.34 14.05
CA GLY A 409 4.88 -11.71 13.67
C GLY A 409 6.04 -12.12 14.58
N ARG A 410 5.79 -12.26 15.90
CA ARG A 410 6.75 -12.75 16.89
C ARG A 410 7.07 -14.23 16.68
N LEU A 411 6.05 -15.04 16.40
CA LEU A 411 6.15 -16.47 16.17
C LEU A 411 7.01 -16.79 14.94
N ILE A 412 6.79 -16.11 13.81
CA ILE A 412 7.55 -16.34 12.59
C ILE A 412 9.05 -16.08 12.83
N LYS A 413 9.38 -14.95 13.47
CA LYS A 413 10.77 -14.60 13.80
C LYS A 413 11.41 -15.64 14.73
N PHE A 414 10.67 -16.12 15.72
CA PHE A 414 11.10 -17.19 16.61
C PHE A 414 11.34 -18.51 15.85
N LEU A 415 10.39 -18.96 15.03
CA LEU A 415 10.50 -20.22 14.30
C LEU A 415 11.65 -20.22 13.30
N VAL A 416 11.84 -19.12 12.56
CA VAL A 416 12.94 -18.98 11.59
C VAL A 416 14.31 -19.06 12.29
N SER A 417 14.43 -18.48 13.48
CA SER A 417 15.68 -18.48 14.26
C SER A 417 15.92 -19.78 15.04
N TRP A 418 14.86 -20.50 15.40
CA TRP A 418 14.93 -21.72 16.20
C TRP A 418 15.78 -22.82 15.54
N LYS A 419 16.58 -23.52 16.35
CA LYS A 419 17.46 -24.63 15.97
C LYS A 419 17.37 -25.75 17.01
N SER A 420 17.75 -26.96 16.60
CA SER A 420 17.71 -28.15 17.46
C SER A 420 18.81 -29.14 17.07
N ASP A 421 19.46 -29.71 18.09
CA ASP A 421 20.51 -30.70 17.95
C ASP A 421 19.99 -32.15 18.03
N LYS A 422 18.67 -32.35 18.17
CA LYS A 422 18.07 -33.70 18.24
C LYS A 422 18.22 -34.45 16.91
N HIS A 423 18.23 -35.77 16.96
CA HIS A 423 18.46 -36.63 15.79
C HIS A 423 17.21 -37.34 15.27
N ARG A 424 16.07 -37.23 15.97
CA ARG A 424 14.77 -37.76 15.54
C ARG A 424 13.76 -36.64 15.35
N LEU A 425 12.88 -36.78 14.36
CA LEU A 425 11.87 -35.76 14.08
C LEU A 425 10.93 -35.57 15.26
N PHE A 426 10.45 -36.66 15.85
CA PHE A 426 9.52 -36.57 17.00
C PHE A 426 10.15 -35.92 18.24
N GLU A 427 11.47 -36.05 18.42
CA GLU A 427 12.19 -35.35 19.49
C GLU A 427 12.29 -33.84 19.18
N LYS A 428 12.59 -33.47 17.93
CA LYS A 428 12.58 -32.07 17.47
C LYS A 428 11.20 -31.43 17.62
N ILE A 429 10.15 -32.19 17.31
CA ILE A 429 8.76 -31.73 17.46
C ILE A 429 8.47 -31.42 18.93
N MET A 430 8.80 -32.34 19.85
CA MET A 430 8.60 -32.12 21.28
C MET A 430 9.40 -30.94 21.81
N GLU A 431 10.66 -30.79 21.38
CA GLU A 431 11.53 -29.68 21.77
C GLU A 431 11.02 -28.33 21.26
N LEU A 432 10.61 -28.25 19.99
CA LEU A 432 10.01 -27.03 19.45
C LEU A 432 8.72 -26.69 20.19
N SER A 433 7.87 -27.70 20.44
CA SER A 433 6.61 -27.47 21.13
C SER A 433 6.77 -27.03 22.58
N TYR A 434 7.83 -27.51 23.25
CA TYR A 434 8.22 -27.04 24.58
C TYR A 434 8.67 -25.59 24.54
N ALA A 435 9.60 -25.25 23.64
CA ALA A 435 10.10 -23.89 23.50
C ALA A 435 8.98 -22.90 23.13
N MET A 436 8.01 -23.32 22.30
CA MET A 436 6.84 -22.51 22.00
C MET A 436 5.93 -22.27 23.21
N ALA A 437 5.86 -23.21 24.15
CA ALA A 437 5.13 -23.05 25.40
C ALA A 437 5.85 -22.11 26.37
N GLU A 438 7.18 -22.20 26.47
CA GLU A 438 8.00 -21.27 27.27
C GLU A 438 7.91 -19.83 26.76
N GLU A 439 7.90 -19.63 25.45
CA GLU A 439 7.73 -18.31 24.83
C GLU A 439 6.26 -17.79 24.86
N GLY A 440 5.33 -18.61 25.36
CA GLY A 440 3.92 -18.26 25.51
C GLY A 440 3.16 -18.12 24.19
N PHE A 441 3.53 -18.87 23.14
CA PHE A 441 2.73 -18.97 21.92
C PHE A 441 1.51 -19.90 22.11
N TRP A 442 1.65 -20.88 23.00
CA TRP A 442 0.58 -21.73 23.50
C TRP A 442 0.88 -22.19 24.93
N THR A 443 -0.02 -22.91 25.57
CA THR A 443 0.13 -23.31 26.99
C THR A 443 0.71 -24.72 27.16
N GLU A 444 1.01 -25.11 28.41
CA GLU A 444 1.41 -26.49 28.77
C GLU A 444 0.38 -27.54 28.30
N LYS A 445 -0.90 -27.15 28.15
CA LYS A 445 -1.93 -28.03 27.60
C LYS A 445 -1.58 -28.50 26.19
N ASP A 446 -1.08 -27.61 25.33
CA ASP A 446 -0.69 -27.95 23.96
C ASP A 446 0.60 -28.79 23.90
N LEU A 447 1.50 -28.61 24.86
CA LEU A 447 2.67 -29.45 25.01
C LEU A 447 2.29 -30.89 25.38
N LYS A 448 1.39 -31.07 26.38
CA LYS A 448 0.84 -32.38 26.76
C LYS A 448 0.05 -32.99 25.59
N PHE A 449 -0.72 -32.17 24.87
CA PHE A 449 -1.43 -32.58 23.67
C PHE A 449 -0.48 -33.06 22.56
N THR A 450 0.62 -32.35 22.31
CA THR A 450 1.65 -32.76 21.35
C THR A 450 2.25 -34.11 21.72
N ALA A 451 2.52 -34.35 23.01
CA ALA A 451 3.00 -35.65 23.48
C ALA A 451 1.98 -36.77 23.22
N ALA A 452 0.69 -36.52 23.48
CA ALA A 452 -0.39 -37.46 23.19
C ALA A 452 -0.53 -37.71 21.68
N TRP A 453 -0.44 -36.66 20.85
CA TRP A 453 -0.49 -36.73 19.39
C TRP A 453 0.62 -37.63 18.82
N ILE A 454 1.87 -37.45 19.26
CA ILE A 454 2.98 -38.30 18.83
C ILE A 454 2.80 -39.75 19.27
N GLN A 455 2.33 -39.98 20.50
CA GLN A 455 2.06 -41.33 20.98
C GLN A 455 0.94 -42.01 20.19
N ASP A 456 -0.10 -41.27 19.82
CA ASP A 456 -1.19 -41.80 19.02
C ASP A 456 -0.76 -42.06 17.58
N LEU A 457 0.05 -41.18 16.96
CA LEU A 457 0.66 -41.43 15.66
C LEU A 457 1.44 -42.75 15.63
N ILE A 458 2.29 -42.97 16.63
CA ILE A 458 3.03 -44.24 16.78
C ILE A 458 2.06 -45.40 17.00
N GLY A 459 1.04 -45.20 17.86
CA GLY A 459 0.02 -46.18 18.17
C GLY A 459 -0.79 -46.63 16.95
N VAL A 460 -1.10 -45.73 16.02
CA VAL A 460 -1.80 -46.06 14.76
C VAL A 460 -0.87 -46.54 13.65
N GLY A 461 0.43 -46.67 13.91
CA GLY A 461 1.41 -47.21 12.97
C GLY A 461 2.02 -46.19 12.01
N TYR A 462 1.94 -44.89 12.30
CA TYR A 462 2.62 -43.86 11.52
C TYR A 462 4.13 -43.93 11.70
N LEU A 463 4.87 -43.91 10.58
CA LEU A 463 6.33 -43.95 10.58
C LEU A 463 6.87 -42.53 10.38
N GLN A 464 7.70 -42.08 11.32
CA GLN A 464 8.35 -40.77 11.18
C GLN A 464 9.27 -40.74 9.94
N PRO A 465 9.27 -39.65 9.16
CA PRO A 465 10.20 -39.47 8.05
C PRO A 465 11.66 -39.38 8.51
N ARG A 466 12.58 -39.63 7.58
CA ARG A 466 14.02 -39.44 7.81
C ARG A 466 14.38 -37.94 7.74
N LEU A 467 15.23 -37.50 8.65
CA LEU A 467 15.77 -36.13 8.65
C LEU A 467 16.75 -35.93 7.49
N MET A 468 16.74 -34.73 6.90
CA MET A 468 17.79 -34.26 6.00
C MET A 468 18.82 -33.42 6.78
N THR A 469 19.71 -34.11 7.51
CA THR A 469 20.68 -33.48 8.42
C THR A 469 21.71 -32.57 7.71
N LEU A 470 21.90 -32.71 6.39
CA LEU A 470 23.01 -32.09 5.66
C LEU A 470 22.73 -30.70 5.05
N GLU A 471 21.49 -30.23 4.97
CA GLU A 471 21.14 -29.02 4.21
C GLU A 471 20.71 -27.81 5.05
N LEU A 472 20.18 -28.02 6.26
CA LEU A 472 19.54 -26.96 7.07
C LEU A 472 20.50 -25.86 7.58
N HIS A 473 21.79 -26.21 7.71
CA HIS A 473 22.87 -25.32 8.18
C HIS A 473 23.85 -24.93 7.07
N ARG A 474 23.66 -25.39 5.84
CA ARG A 474 24.51 -24.98 4.71
C ARG A 474 24.14 -23.54 4.30
N PRO A 475 25.13 -22.70 3.96
CA PRO A 475 24.86 -21.43 3.31
C PRO A 475 24.02 -21.68 2.05
N ARG A 476 22.94 -20.92 1.88
CA ARG A 476 22.09 -21.01 0.68
C ARG A 476 22.91 -20.64 -0.55
N ALA A 477 22.65 -21.30 -1.67
CA ALA A 477 23.30 -20.98 -2.93
C ALA A 477 23.03 -19.50 -3.28
N SER A 478 24.07 -18.80 -3.76
CA SER A 478 23.93 -17.45 -4.28
C SER A 478 23.13 -17.50 -5.58
N ILE A 479 22.08 -16.70 -5.68
CA ILE A 479 21.23 -16.61 -6.88
C ILE A 479 22.01 -15.85 -7.96
N GLY A 480 22.40 -16.53 -9.04
CA GLY A 480 23.02 -15.89 -10.20
C GLY A 480 21.98 -15.27 -11.14
N HIS A 481 22.42 -14.47 -12.11
CA HIS A 481 21.52 -13.90 -13.13
C HIS A 481 20.78 -14.96 -13.97
N GLY A 482 21.38 -16.14 -14.16
CA GLY A 482 20.77 -17.24 -14.92
C GLY A 482 19.66 -17.99 -14.18
N ASP A 483 19.57 -17.84 -12.86
CA ASP A 483 18.59 -18.53 -12.02
C ASP A 483 17.28 -17.73 -11.87
N ARG A 484 17.24 -16.50 -12.41
CA ARG A 484 16.11 -15.58 -12.28
C ARG A 484 15.07 -15.85 -13.36
N LYS A 485 13.81 -16.01 -12.94
CA LYS A 485 12.65 -16.19 -13.81
C LYS A 485 11.62 -15.09 -13.57
N ASP A 486 11.27 -14.39 -14.62
CA ASP A 486 10.23 -13.37 -14.55
C ASP A 486 8.87 -14.05 -14.71
N PHE A 487 7.95 -13.71 -13.81
CA PHE A 487 6.54 -14.05 -13.95
C PHE A 487 5.70 -12.84 -13.58
N VAL A 488 4.68 -12.56 -14.39
CA VAL A 488 3.76 -11.45 -14.16
C VAL A 488 2.35 -12.04 -14.11
N PRO A 489 1.72 -12.07 -12.92
CA PRO A 489 0.37 -12.60 -12.83
C PRO A 489 -0.63 -11.72 -13.57
N GLN A 490 -1.71 -12.33 -14.05
CA GLN A 490 -2.84 -11.58 -14.59
C GLN A 490 -3.37 -10.63 -13.53
N LYS A 491 -3.53 -9.35 -13.90
CA LYS A 491 -4.09 -8.36 -13.00
C LYS A 491 -5.60 -8.56 -12.92
N LEU A 492 -6.10 -8.94 -11.75
CA LEU A 492 -7.52 -9.07 -11.48
C LEU A 492 -8.04 -7.88 -10.68
N PRO A 493 -9.36 -7.61 -10.69
CA PRO A 493 -9.96 -6.56 -9.88
C PRO A 493 -9.61 -6.75 -8.41
N SER A 494 -8.99 -5.73 -7.82
CA SER A 494 -8.59 -5.71 -6.42
C SER A 494 -9.70 -5.13 -5.55
N VAL A 495 -9.89 -5.71 -4.36
CA VAL A 495 -10.82 -5.17 -3.38
C VAL A 495 -10.14 -4.07 -2.57
N HIS A 496 -10.50 -2.81 -2.80
CA HIS A 496 -10.06 -1.66 -2.00
C HIS A 496 -11.15 -1.22 -1.02
N LEU A 497 -10.80 -0.44 0.03
CA LEU A 497 -11.73 0.06 1.05
C LEU A 497 -12.98 0.70 0.41
N GLY A 498 -14.10 -0.03 0.27
CA GLY A 498 -15.40 0.51 -0.15
C GLY A 498 -15.41 1.36 -1.43
N VAL A 499 -14.39 1.27 -2.28
CA VAL A 499 -14.32 1.98 -3.56
C VAL A 499 -14.39 0.92 -4.66
N GLU A 500 -15.49 0.93 -5.42
CA GLU A 500 -15.59 0.18 -6.67
C GLU A 500 -14.48 0.64 -7.62
N GLU A 501 -13.48 -0.21 -7.86
CA GLU A 501 -12.47 0.06 -8.88
C GLU A 501 -12.96 -0.41 -10.25
N THR A 502 -13.37 0.53 -11.09
CA THR A 502 -13.26 0.39 -12.53
C THR A 502 -11.76 0.29 -12.87
N GLY A 503 -11.33 -0.89 -13.31
CA GLY A 503 -9.93 -1.39 -13.27
C GLY A 503 -8.82 -0.63 -14.00
N THR A 504 -9.07 0.56 -14.54
CA THR A 504 -8.10 1.38 -15.29
C THR A 504 -7.35 2.39 -14.41
N VAL A 505 -7.93 2.74 -13.26
CA VAL A 505 -7.59 3.97 -12.50
C VAL A 505 -6.25 3.92 -11.73
N ASN A 506 -5.69 2.76 -11.41
CA ASN A 506 -4.52 2.68 -10.49
C ASN A 506 -3.14 3.03 -11.09
N TYR A 507 -2.84 2.68 -12.35
CA TYR A 507 -1.55 3.09 -12.97
C TYR A 507 -1.54 4.60 -13.27
N GLU A 508 -2.69 5.05 -13.73
CA GLU A 508 -3.05 6.42 -14.03
C GLU A 508 -2.96 7.34 -12.80
N ILE A 509 -3.55 6.95 -11.66
CA ILE A 509 -3.38 7.68 -10.40
C ILE A 509 -1.91 7.69 -9.94
N GLY A 510 -1.19 6.59 -10.11
CA GLY A 510 0.25 6.53 -9.80
C GLY A 510 1.06 7.57 -10.59
N ASN A 511 0.79 7.70 -11.89
CA ASN A 511 1.39 8.73 -12.74
C ASN A 511 0.96 10.14 -12.34
N LEU A 512 -0.31 10.35 -12.02
CA LEU A 512 -0.81 11.64 -11.54
C LEU A 512 -0.11 12.09 -10.26
N ILE A 513 0.06 11.19 -9.28
CA ILE A 513 0.81 11.45 -8.05
C ILE A 513 2.26 11.80 -8.37
N LYS A 514 2.90 11.06 -9.28
CA LYS A 514 4.28 11.31 -9.71
C LYS A 514 4.45 12.69 -10.34
N TRP A 515 3.56 13.08 -11.27
CA TRP A 515 3.60 14.39 -11.91
C TRP A 515 3.33 15.51 -10.91
N ARG A 516 2.34 15.35 -10.04
CA ARG A 516 2.01 16.35 -9.01
C ARG A 516 3.13 16.51 -7.98
N LYS A 517 3.85 15.43 -7.63
CA LYS A 517 5.05 15.51 -6.79
C LYS A 517 6.19 16.26 -7.50
N ASN A 518 6.34 16.10 -8.81
CA ASN A 518 7.42 16.71 -9.58
C ASN A 518 7.19 18.19 -9.92
N PHE A 519 5.95 18.58 -10.23
CA PHE A 519 5.59 19.91 -10.72
C PHE A 519 4.73 20.73 -9.74
N GLY A 520 4.28 20.13 -8.62
CA GLY A 520 3.40 20.79 -7.67
C GLY A 520 3.99 22.05 -7.03
N ASN A 521 5.32 22.21 -7.00
CA ASN A 521 5.99 23.42 -6.52
C ASN A 521 6.50 24.34 -7.65
N VAL A 522 6.15 24.05 -8.91
CA VAL A 522 6.35 24.94 -10.05
C VAL A 522 5.09 25.78 -10.25
N VAL A 523 5.26 27.07 -10.52
CA VAL A 523 4.14 27.96 -10.86
C VAL A 523 4.00 28.02 -12.36
N LEU A 524 2.84 27.63 -12.88
CA LEU A 524 2.49 27.81 -14.29
C LEU A 524 1.88 29.20 -14.49
N ILE A 525 2.43 29.99 -15.41
CA ILE A 525 1.96 31.31 -15.80
C ILE A 525 1.51 31.21 -17.25
N MET A 526 0.19 31.25 -17.46
CA MET A 526 -0.42 31.10 -18.76
C MET A 526 -0.92 32.44 -19.30
N PHE A 527 -0.59 32.79 -20.54
CA PHE A 527 -1.13 33.98 -21.22
C PHE A 527 -2.16 33.56 -22.27
N CYS A 528 -3.39 34.05 -22.12
CA CYS A 528 -4.50 33.79 -23.03
C CYS A 528 -4.74 34.99 -23.95
N ASN A 529 -4.48 34.81 -25.24
CA ASN A 529 -4.77 35.76 -26.32
C ASN A 529 -6.23 35.64 -26.81
N GLY A 530 -6.84 34.45 -26.67
CA GLY A 530 -8.21 34.18 -27.08
C GLY A 530 -9.29 34.66 -26.09
N PRO A 531 -10.60 34.44 -26.41
CA PRO A 531 -11.70 34.80 -25.54
C PRO A 531 -11.66 34.05 -24.20
N VAL A 532 -11.33 34.80 -23.15
CA VAL A 532 -11.12 34.31 -21.78
C VAL A 532 -12.39 33.71 -21.17
N GLU A 533 -13.56 34.24 -21.53
CA GLU A 533 -14.87 33.90 -20.98
C GLU A 533 -15.27 32.43 -21.16
N ARG A 534 -14.62 31.69 -22.07
CA ARG A 534 -14.95 30.31 -22.45
C ARG A 534 -13.80 29.32 -22.43
N THR A 535 -12.58 29.74 -22.09
CA THR A 535 -11.39 28.87 -22.18
C THR A 535 -10.47 28.95 -20.96
N ALA A 536 -10.53 30.04 -20.18
CA ALA A 536 -9.62 30.23 -19.06
C ALA A 536 -9.85 29.24 -17.91
N LEU A 537 -11.11 28.87 -17.65
CA LEU A 537 -11.43 27.86 -16.64
C LEU A 537 -10.93 26.48 -17.07
N GLU A 538 -11.11 26.14 -18.34
CA GLU A 538 -10.73 24.88 -18.96
C GLU A 538 -9.21 24.69 -18.90
N TRP A 539 -8.43 25.70 -19.28
CA TRP A 539 -6.97 25.68 -19.14
C TRP A 539 -6.52 25.56 -17.68
N ARG A 540 -7.20 26.25 -16.76
CA ARG A 540 -6.92 26.13 -15.33
C ARG A 540 -7.22 24.74 -14.80
N LEU A 541 -8.32 24.13 -15.22
CA LEU A 541 -8.73 22.78 -14.83
C LEU A 541 -7.75 21.75 -15.37
N LEU A 542 -7.33 21.84 -16.63
CA LEU A 542 -6.37 20.93 -17.24
C LEU A 542 -5.04 20.93 -16.49
N TYR A 543 -4.38 22.09 -16.39
CA TYR A 543 -3.04 22.15 -15.80
C TYR A 543 -3.06 22.19 -14.26
N GLY A 544 -4.17 22.63 -13.65
CA GLY A 544 -4.33 22.66 -12.19
C GLY A 544 -4.35 21.29 -11.52
N ARG A 545 -4.52 20.22 -12.30
CA ARG A 545 -4.33 18.83 -11.85
C ARG A 545 -2.88 18.54 -11.45
N ILE A 546 -1.94 19.19 -12.13
CA ILE A 546 -0.50 18.92 -12.04
C ILE A 546 0.21 20.03 -11.26
N PHE A 547 -0.03 21.28 -11.64
CA PHE A 547 0.56 22.45 -11.02
C PHE A 547 -0.34 22.97 -9.91
N LYS A 548 0.17 23.08 -8.68
CA LYS A 548 -0.61 23.58 -7.54
C LYS A 548 -1.01 25.05 -7.73
N ALA A 549 -0.23 25.82 -8.49
CA ALA A 549 -0.48 27.22 -8.79
C ALA A 549 -0.47 27.44 -10.32
N VAL A 550 -1.61 27.84 -10.86
CA VAL A 550 -1.79 28.25 -12.26
C VAL A 550 -2.31 29.70 -12.28
N VAL A 551 -1.48 30.62 -12.77
CA VAL A 551 -1.81 32.04 -12.96
C VAL A 551 -2.22 32.25 -14.41
N ILE A 552 -3.39 32.84 -14.65
CA ILE A 552 -3.85 33.15 -16.01
C ILE A 552 -3.86 34.66 -16.21
N LEU A 553 -3.26 35.08 -17.32
CA LEU A 553 -3.12 36.46 -17.76
C LEU A 553 -3.82 36.66 -19.10
N SER A 554 -4.39 37.84 -19.32
CA SER A 554 -4.97 38.23 -20.61
C SER A 554 -4.97 39.76 -20.74
N GLU A 555 -5.20 40.29 -21.95
CA GLU A 555 -5.35 41.73 -22.18
C GLU A 555 -6.47 42.36 -21.37
N ASN A 556 -7.55 41.59 -21.13
CA ASN A 556 -8.72 42.03 -20.37
C ASN A 556 -8.75 41.35 -19.00
N LYS A 557 -8.86 42.16 -17.94
CA LYS A 557 -9.03 41.64 -16.57
C LYS A 557 -10.41 41.02 -16.41
N ASN A 558 -10.48 39.79 -15.90
CA ASN A 558 -11.74 39.18 -15.50
C ASN A 558 -11.64 38.66 -14.05
N PRO A 559 -12.13 39.44 -13.06
CA PRO A 559 -12.06 39.05 -11.65
C PRO A 559 -12.87 37.79 -11.31
N GLN A 560 -13.99 37.55 -12.00
CA GLN A 560 -14.85 36.39 -11.74
C GLN A 560 -14.14 35.08 -12.11
N LEU A 561 -13.33 35.12 -13.16
CA LEU A 561 -12.52 33.98 -13.61
C LEU A 561 -11.10 34.00 -13.03
N ALA A 562 -10.80 34.88 -12.08
CA ALA A 562 -9.46 35.07 -11.51
C ALA A 562 -8.36 35.27 -12.59
N VAL A 563 -8.67 36.04 -13.64
CA VAL A 563 -7.75 36.37 -14.72
C VAL A 563 -7.17 37.76 -14.51
N GLU A 564 -5.84 37.84 -14.49
CA GLU A 564 -5.08 39.06 -14.29
C GLU A 564 -4.80 39.77 -15.61
N GLN A 565 -4.67 41.09 -15.57
CA GLN A 565 -4.38 41.88 -16.77
C GLN A 565 -2.89 41.81 -17.10
N GLY A 566 -2.58 41.55 -18.36
CA GLY A 566 -1.22 41.55 -18.90
C GLY A 566 -1.20 41.95 -20.37
N HIS A 567 -0.07 42.46 -20.84
CA HIS A 567 0.17 42.76 -22.25
C HIS A 567 1.28 41.86 -22.75
N LEU A 568 1.01 41.00 -23.74
CA LEU A 568 1.96 39.99 -24.20
C LEU A 568 3.29 40.61 -24.66
N ASP A 569 3.22 41.77 -25.32
CA ASP A 569 4.39 42.49 -25.82
C ASP A 569 5.37 42.91 -24.73
N HIS A 570 4.90 43.06 -23.48
CA HIS A 570 5.72 43.47 -22.33
C HIS A 570 5.53 42.57 -21.11
N GLN A 571 5.04 41.34 -21.29
CA GLN A 571 4.64 40.48 -20.18
C GLN A 571 5.82 40.16 -19.26
N TYR A 572 7.04 40.09 -19.80
CA TYR A 572 8.28 39.97 -19.04
C TYR A 572 8.46 41.04 -17.94
N LYS A 573 7.93 42.27 -18.12
CA LYS A 573 8.00 43.34 -17.10
C LYS A 573 7.11 43.04 -15.89
N HIS A 574 6.09 42.21 -16.06
CA HIS A 574 5.16 41.83 -14.99
C HIS A 574 5.62 40.56 -14.24
N LEU A 575 6.42 39.69 -14.88
CA LEU A 575 6.90 38.44 -14.28
C LEU A 575 7.62 38.63 -12.92
N PRO A 576 8.47 39.65 -12.69
CA PRO A 576 9.06 39.91 -11.37
C PRO A 576 8.07 39.95 -10.21
N LYS A 577 6.91 40.60 -10.40
CA LYS A 577 5.86 40.68 -9.37
C LYS A 577 5.26 39.31 -9.07
N LEU A 578 5.10 38.47 -10.09
CA LEU A 578 4.66 37.08 -9.94
C LEU A 578 5.72 36.24 -9.21
N PHE A 579 6.99 36.46 -9.50
CA PHE A 579 8.09 35.75 -8.85
C PHE A 579 8.21 36.05 -7.36
N ASP A 580 7.93 37.30 -6.96
CA ASP A 580 7.87 37.71 -5.55
C ASP A 580 6.65 37.14 -4.82
N ARG A 581 5.50 37.09 -5.50
CA ARG A 581 4.26 36.53 -4.95
C ARG A 581 4.39 35.05 -4.58
N PHE A 582 5.19 34.29 -5.32
CA PHE A 582 5.42 32.86 -5.07
C PHE A 582 6.87 32.59 -4.66
N SER A 583 7.27 33.13 -3.50
CA SER A 583 8.65 33.04 -3.00
C SER A 583 9.14 31.63 -2.69
N SER A 584 8.22 30.68 -2.42
CA SER A 584 8.53 29.27 -2.13
C SER A 584 8.58 28.37 -3.36
N ALA A 585 8.30 28.90 -4.56
CA ALA A 585 8.27 28.11 -5.79
C ALA A 585 9.67 27.67 -6.22
N GLU A 586 9.77 26.46 -6.77
CA GLU A 586 11.02 25.89 -7.32
C GLU A 586 11.40 26.54 -8.66
N GLY A 587 10.40 27.03 -9.39
CA GLY A 587 10.60 27.82 -10.60
C GLY A 587 9.27 28.20 -11.25
N PHE A 588 9.37 28.84 -12.42
CA PHE A 588 8.25 29.46 -13.10
C PHE A 588 8.20 29.02 -14.55
N LEU A 589 7.10 28.39 -14.97
CA LEU A 589 6.87 27.96 -16.34
C LEU A 589 5.90 28.94 -17.00
N PHE A 590 6.34 29.62 -18.06
CA PHE A 590 5.49 30.48 -18.88
C PHE A 590 4.95 29.68 -20.08
N LEU A 591 3.68 29.87 -20.42
CA LEU A 591 3.00 29.19 -21.53
C LEU A 591 1.97 30.12 -22.20
N GLN A 592 1.92 30.14 -23.53
CA GLN A 592 0.85 30.81 -24.28
C GLN A 592 -0.29 29.83 -24.61
N ASP A 593 -1.53 30.32 -24.69
CA ASP A 593 -2.73 29.54 -25.05
C ASP A 593 -2.72 28.93 -26.44
N ASN A 594 -1.83 29.40 -27.31
CA ASN A 594 -1.59 28.81 -28.62
C ASN A 594 -0.63 27.60 -28.61
N THR A 595 -0.27 27.08 -27.42
CA THR A 595 0.74 26.02 -27.26
C THR A 595 0.27 25.00 -26.22
N VAL A 596 0.25 23.72 -26.60
CA VAL A 596 -0.13 22.62 -25.70
C VAL A 596 1.12 22.03 -25.06
N LEU A 597 1.11 21.89 -23.75
CA LEU A 597 2.20 21.36 -22.96
C LEU A 597 1.90 19.92 -22.52
N ASN A 598 2.70 18.97 -23.01
CA ASN A 598 2.60 17.56 -22.64
C ASN A 598 3.47 17.30 -21.41
N TYR A 599 2.98 17.69 -20.23
CA TYR A 599 3.75 17.69 -18.98
C TYR A 599 4.34 16.33 -18.60
N TRP A 600 3.77 15.22 -19.07
CA TRP A 600 4.29 13.87 -18.82
C TRP A 600 5.67 13.63 -19.46
N ASN A 601 6.01 14.33 -20.54
CA ASN A 601 7.33 14.25 -21.19
C ASN A 601 8.39 15.15 -20.53
N LEU A 602 7.99 16.01 -19.60
CA LEU A 602 8.89 16.97 -18.94
C LEU A 602 9.45 16.44 -17.61
N VAL A 603 9.07 15.22 -17.20
CA VAL A 603 9.38 14.71 -15.85
C VAL A 603 10.88 14.56 -15.62
N GLN A 604 11.63 14.25 -16.69
CA GLN A 604 13.08 14.07 -16.66
C GLN A 604 13.86 15.38 -16.84
N ALA A 605 13.18 16.51 -17.08
CA ALA A 605 13.83 17.80 -17.29
C ALA A 605 14.51 18.31 -16.01
N ASP A 606 15.71 18.85 -16.17
CA ASP A 606 16.50 19.40 -15.07
C ASP A 606 15.94 20.77 -14.65
N LYS A 607 15.15 20.78 -13.57
CA LYS A 607 14.55 22.00 -12.99
C LYS A 607 15.56 23.01 -12.45
N THR A 608 16.86 22.70 -12.47
CA THR A 608 17.91 23.67 -12.15
C THR A 608 18.35 24.49 -13.37
N LYS A 609 17.93 24.12 -14.58
CA LYS A 609 18.34 24.77 -15.84
C LYS A 609 17.20 25.57 -16.46
N LEU A 610 17.55 26.48 -17.38
CA LEU A 610 16.56 27.15 -18.23
C LEU A 610 16.00 26.14 -19.24
N TRP A 611 14.68 26.13 -19.42
CA TRP A 611 14.04 25.34 -20.49
C TRP A 611 13.52 26.32 -21.52
N ILE A 612 14.10 26.30 -22.72
CA ILE A 612 13.78 27.25 -23.79
C ILE A 612 13.74 26.54 -25.14
N THR A 613 13.28 27.23 -26.17
CA THR A 613 13.11 26.70 -27.54
C THR A 613 14.30 26.98 -28.46
N ASP A 614 15.52 27.12 -27.91
CA ASP A 614 16.74 27.47 -28.66
C ASP A 614 17.09 26.48 -29.77
N LYS A 615 16.77 25.20 -29.56
CA LYS A 615 16.96 24.12 -30.56
C LYS A 615 15.83 24.02 -31.58
N VAL A 616 14.78 24.83 -31.46
CA VAL A 616 13.63 24.86 -32.39
C VAL A 616 13.83 26.03 -33.35
N SER A 617 14.51 25.79 -34.47
CA SER A 617 14.96 26.82 -35.43
C SER A 617 13.86 27.72 -36.02
N LYS A 618 12.60 27.30 -35.94
CA LYS A 618 11.44 28.08 -36.37
C LYS A 618 10.86 29.00 -35.29
N SER A 619 11.04 28.66 -34.00
CA SER A 619 10.66 29.50 -32.85
C SER A 619 11.78 30.47 -32.51
N TRP A 620 13.03 29.99 -32.56
CA TRP A 620 14.23 30.74 -32.24
C TRP A 620 15.05 30.99 -33.50
N SER A 621 15.14 32.26 -33.92
CA SER A 621 15.84 32.64 -35.15
C SER A 621 16.66 33.91 -34.97
N THR A 622 17.70 34.05 -35.80
CA THR A 622 18.54 35.24 -35.85
C THR A 622 18.19 36.03 -37.10
N VAL A 623 17.79 37.30 -36.91
CA VAL A 623 17.40 38.20 -38.00
C VAL A 623 18.48 39.28 -38.13
N SER A 624 18.97 39.50 -39.35
CA SER A 624 19.85 40.62 -39.64
C SER A 624 19.06 41.92 -39.80
N PHE A 625 19.54 43.02 -39.25
CA PHE A 625 18.96 44.35 -39.41
C PHE A 625 20.03 45.36 -39.82
N ASN A 626 19.62 46.44 -40.50
CA ASN A 626 20.53 47.50 -40.94
C ASN A 626 20.06 48.87 -40.44
N GLY A 627 20.75 49.41 -39.43
CA GLY A 627 20.41 50.69 -38.82
C GLY A 627 19.05 50.68 -38.11
N ASN A 628 18.46 51.87 -37.95
CA ASN A 628 17.24 52.09 -37.14
C ASN A 628 15.97 52.32 -38.00
N GLN A 629 15.90 51.73 -39.20
CA GLN A 629 14.83 52.03 -40.15
C GLN A 629 13.60 51.13 -39.99
N ASP A 630 13.79 49.84 -39.70
CA ASP A 630 12.73 48.84 -39.54
C ASP A 630 12.50 48.49 -38.06
N TRP A 631 11.46 47.67 -37.79
CA TRP A 631 11.11 47.27 -36.43
C TRP A 631 12.27 46.53 -35.75
N TYR A 632 12.96 45.64 -36.47
CA TYR A 632 14.11 44.90 -35.95
C TYR A 632 15.29 45.81 -35.61
N GLY A 633 15.56 46.84 -36.42
CA GLY A 633 16.56 47.86 -36.14
C GLY A 633 16.28 48.65 -34.88
N LYS A 634 15.03 49.09 -34.68
CA LYS A 634 14.60 49.79 -33.45
C LYS A 634 14.80 48.92 -32.22
N GLN A 635 14.40 47.65 -32.29
CA GLN A 635 14.59 46.68 -31.20
C GLN A 635 16.08 46.40 -30.95
N GLY A 636 16.88 46.24 -32.00
CA GLY A 636 18.32 46.00 -31.94
C GLY A 636 19.09 47.13 -31.26
N GLU A 637 18.79 48.40 -31.58
CA GLU A 637 19.42 49.55 -30.91
C GLU A 637 19.03 49.66 -29.43
N MET A 638 17.78 49.34 -29.08
CA MET A 638 17.37 49.26 -27.67
C MET A 638 18.08 48.13 -26.93
N VAL A 639 18.25 46.96 -27.55
CA VAL A 639 19.02 45.85 -26.98
C VAL A 639 20.48 46.24 -26.77
N LYS A 640 21.14 46.88 -27.76
CA LYS A 640 22.52 47.39 -27.60
C LYS A 640 22.64 48.31 -26.40
N LYS A 641 21.68 49.22 -26.22
CA LYS A 641 21.64 50.14 -25.07
C LYS A 641 21.55 49.37 -23.75
N VAL A 642 20.67 48.39 -23.64
CA VAL A 642 20.52 47.57 -22.41
C VAL A 642 21.76 46.71 -22.17
N VAL A 643 22.29 46.04 -23.19
CA VAL A 643 23.49 45.19 -23.08
C VAL A 643 24.70 46.03 -22.64
N SER A 644 24.84 47.26 -23.13
CA SER A 644 25.93 48.15 -22.71
C SER A 644 25.87 48.56 -21.23
N SER A 645 24.66 48.56 -20.62
CA SER A 645 24.45 48.87 -19.21
C SER A 645 24.43 47.64 -18.29
N MET A 646 24.48 46.42 -18.83
CA MET A 646 24.53 45.19 -18.02
C MET A 646 25.85 45.08 -17.24
N PRO A 647 25.85 44.43 -16.07
CA PRO A 647 27.07 43.94 -15.42
C PRO A 647 27.99 43.14 -16.36
N VAL A 648 29.30 43.19 -16.14
CA VAL A 648 30.33 42.60 -17.02
C VAL A 648 30.07 41.11 -17.31
N HIS A 649 29.65 40.33 -16.30
CA HIS A 649 29.41 38.90 -16.47
C HIS A 649 28.25 38.61 -17.46
N PHE A 650 27.15 39.35 -17.40
CA PHE A 650 26.05 39.25 -18.36
C PHE A 650 26.45 39.72 -19.76
N GLN A 651 27.26 40.78 -19.87
CA GLN A 651 27.75 41.25 -21.16
C GLN A 651 28.63 40.21 -21.86
N VAL A 652 29.57 39.62 -21.13
CA VAL A 652 30.50 38.61 -21.66
C VAL A 652 29.72 37.39 -22.13
N ASN A 653 28.76 36.93 -21.33
CA ASN A 653 27.95 35.77 -21.68
C ASN A 653 27.08 36.04 -22.91
N TYR A 654 26.36 37.18 -22.94
CA TYR A 654 25.55 37.58 -24.09
C TYR A 654 26.39 37.69 -25.38
N LYS A 655 27.56 38.34 -25.31
CA LYS A 655 28.44 38.53 -26.47
C LYS A 655 29.00 37.21 -26.99
N LYS A 656 29.29 36.24 -26.12
CA LYS A 656 29.80 34.91 -26.52
C LYS A 656 28.86 34.18 -27.49
N HIS A 657 27.56 34.44 -27.40
CA HIS A 657 26.53 33.74 -28.16
C HIS A 657 25.97 34.51 -29.37
N MET A 658 26.50 35.71 -29.66
CA MET A 658 26.11 36.49 -30.85
C MET A 658 27.11 36.30 -32.00
N THR A 659 26.62 35.91 -33.18
CA THR A 659 27.43 35.69 -34.39
C THR A 659 27.87 36.99 -35.08
N SER A 660 27.12 38.09 -34.97
CA SER A 660 27.54 39.41 -35.45
C SER A 660 27.11 40.53 -34.49
N HIS A 661 28.06 41.22 -33.88
CA HIS A 661 27.80 42.13 -32.75
C HIS A 661 26.99 43.39 -33.12
N ASP A 662 26.97 43.79 -34.39
CA ASP A 662 26.42 45.10 -34.78
C ASP A 662 25.16 45.05 -35.66
N SER A 663 24.78 43.88 -36.18
CA SER A 663 23.74 43.76 -37.23
C SER A 663 22.82 42.55 -37.12
N SER A 664 22.86 41.77 -36.03
CA SER A 664 21.95 40.62 -35.84
C SER A 664 21.20 40.67 -34.52
N LEU A 665 19.91 40.33 -34.56
CA LEU A 665 19.01 40.26 -33.41
C LEU A 665 18.46 38.83 -33.29
N THR A 666 18.52 38.27 -32.10
CA THR A 666 17.89 36.98 -31.81
C THR A 666 16.44 37.19 -31.38
N ILE A 667 15.53 36.44 -32.00
CA ILE A 667 14.09 36.55 -31.82
C ILE A 667 13.54 35.19 -31.44
N CYS A 668 12.72 35.19 -30.40
CA CYS A 668 12.00 34.02 -29.93
C CYS A 668 10.52 34.36 -29.81
N SER A 669 9.65 33.58 -30.45
CA SER A 669 8.19 33.77 -30.33
C SER A 669 7.66 33.56 -28.89
N SER A 670 8.49 33.03 -27.99
CA SER A 670 8.28 33.00 -26.53
C SER A 670 7.02 32.25 -26.11
N GLU A 671 6.72 31.16 -26.83
CA GLU A 671 5.53 30.32 -26.63
C GLU A 671 5.55 29.59 -25.29
N VAL A 672 6.73 29.08 -24.91
CA VAL A 672 6.94 28.33 -23.68
C VAL A 672 8.37 28.52 -23.20
N PHE A 673 8.56 28.74 -21.90
CA PHE A 673 9.87 28.72 -21.27
C PHE A 673 9.78 28.51 -19.76
N TYR A 674 10.82 27.94 -19.15
CA TYR A 674 10.94 27.77 -17.70
C TYR A 674 12.12 28.54 -17.14
N VAL A 675 11.89 29.28 -16.05
CA VAL A 675 12.90 29.99 -15.27
C VAL A 675 13.08 29.31 -13.90
N PRO A 676 14.25 28.72 -13.61
CA PRO A 676 14.52 28.10 -12.32
C PRO A 676 14.67 29.15 -11.23
N ARG A 677 14.34 28.82 -9.98
CA ARG A 677 14.39 29.77 -8.85
C ARG A 677 15.75 30.47 -8.71
N ARG A 678 16.85 29.77 -8.99
CA ARG A 678 18.21 30.33 -8.88
C ARG A 678 18.44 31.55 -9.80
N LEU A 679 17.78 31.60 -10.96
CA LEU A 679 17.95 32.65 -11.98
C LEU A 679 16.89 33.77 -11.87
N VAL A 680 15.97 33.67 -10.91
CA VAL A 680 14.89 34.66 -10.74
C VAL A 680 15.42 36.05 -10.43
N ASN A 681 16.48 36.16 -9.63
CA ASN A 681 17.06 37.46 -9.28
C ASN A 681 17.78 38.08 -10.48
N ASP A 682 18.56 37.28 -11.22
CA ASP A 682 19.22 37.71 -12.45
C ASP A 682 18.19 38.21 -13.48
N PHE A 683 17.07 37.49 -13.62
CA PHE A 683 15.97 37.91 -14.48
C PHE A 683 15.41 39.27 -14.05
N LYS A 684 15.18 39.49 -12.75
CA LYS A 684 14.69 40.77 -12.23
C LYS A 684 15.65 41.92 -12.49
N ASP A 685 16.95 41.70 -12.29
CA ASP A 685 17.98 42.70 -12.53
C ASP A 685 18.02 43.10 -14.00
N LEU A 686 17.92 42.13 -14.91
CA LEU A 686 17.86 42.39 -16.35
C LEU A 686 16.57 43.12 -16.77
N VAL A 687 15.41 42.77 -16.19
CA VAL A 687 14.16 43.50 -16.42
C VAL A 687 14.26 44.96 -15.94
N ASN A 688 14.90 45.20 -14.79
CA ASN A 688 15.10 46.55 -14.26
C ASN A 688 15.98 47.41 -15.19
N LEU A 689 16.98 46.81 -15.85
CA LEU A 689 17.85 47.50 -16.81
C LEU A 689 17.12 47.94 -18.10
N VAL A 690 16.07 47.22 -18.50
CA VAL A 690 15.23 47.64 -19.64
C VAL A 690 14.48 48.94 -19.33
N GLY A 691 14.00 49.09 -18.10
CA GLY A 691 13.29 50.29 -17.64
C GLY A 691 12.11 50.67 -18.56
N ASN A 692 12.13 51.92 -19.04
CA ASN A 692 11.08 52.49 -19.89
C ASN A 692 11.27 52.21 -21.39
N LEU A 693 12.29 51.42 -21.78
CA LEU A 693 12.47 51.05 -23.19
C LEU A 693 11.34 50.13 -23.65
N ASP A 694 10.95 50.31 -24.91
CA ASP A 694 9.86 49.60 -25.57
C ASP A 694 10.37 48.34 -26.29
N ILE A 695 11.03 47.47 -25.52
CA ILE A 695 11.54 46.19 -26.04
C ILE A 695 10.40 45.17 -25.99
N HIS A 696 10.06 44.60 -27.14
CA HIS A 696 9.04 43.56 -27.23
C HIS A 696 9.54 42.26 -26.59
N GLN A 697 8.64 41.52 -25.94
CA GLN A 697 8.87 40.20 -25.35
C GLN A 697 9.68 39.25 -26.24
N LYS A 698 9.36 39.20 -27.55
CA LYS A 698 10.06 38.33 -28.50
C LYS A 698 11.56 38.60 -28.65
N VAL A 699 12.00 39.78 -28.20
CA VAL A 699 13.39 40.23 -28.22
C VAL A 699 13.96 40.28 -26.80
N ALA A 700 13.18 40.71 -25.81
CA ALA A 700 13.61 40.81 -24.41
C ALA A 700 13.95 39.44 -23.80
N ILE A 701 13.09 38.44 -24.00
CA ILE A 701 13.27 37.09 -23.45
C ILE A 701 14.56 36.42 -23.94
N PRO A 702 14.85 36.35 -25.27
CA PRO A 702 16.10 35.76 -25.72
C PRO A 702 17.33 36.57 -25.27
N MET A 703 17.22 37.90 -25.20
CA MET A 703 18.28 38.74 -24.63
C MET A 703 18.57 38.35 -23.17
N PHE A 704 17.54 38.16 -22.35
CA PHE A 704 17.74 37.79 -20.95
C PHE A 704 18.35 36.39 -20.80
N PHE A 705 17.84 35.39 -21.51
CA PHE A 705 18.32 34.02 -21.38
C PHE A 705 19.78 33.86 -21.83
N LEU A 706 20.16 34.50 -22.93
CA LEU A 706 21.55 34.50 -23.40
C LEU A 706 22.49 35.32 -22.51
N ALA A 707 21.97 36.29 -21.76
CA ALA A 707 22.75 37.01 -20.76
C ALA A 707 22.95 36.19 -19.48
N MET A 708 21.91 35.50 -18.98
CA MET A 708 21.93 34.81 -17.68
C MET A 708 22.77 33.53 -17.64
N ASP A 709 22.73 32.69 -18.68
CA ASP A 709 23.45 31.41 -18.69
C ASP A 709 23.90 31.03 -20.11
N SER A 710 24.78 30.05 -20.24
CA SER A 710 25.31 29.61 -21.53
C SER A 710 24.38 28.59 -22.19
N THR A 711 24.35 28.56 -23.53
CA THR A 711 23.51 27.61 -24.29
C THR A 711 23.81 26.14 -23.99
N GLU A 712 25.02 25.82 -23.53
CA GLU A 712 25.43 24.47 -23.09
C GLU A 712 24.77 24.05 -21.77
N ASN A 713 24.33 25.02 -20.96
CA ASN A 713 23.70 24.82 -19.65
C ASN A 713 22.16 24.87 -19.72
N PHE A 714 21.58 25.03 -20.91
CA PHE A 714 20.14 24.94 -21.10
C PHE A 714 19.70 23.47 -21.14
N ASP A 715 18.51 23.19 -20.62
CA ASP A 715 17.91 21.86 -20.78
C ASP A 715 17.29 21.74 -22.16
N SER A 716 17.52 20.61 -22.83
CA SER A 716 17.01 20.34 -24.17
C SER A 716 15.60 19.76 -24.20
N VAL A 717 14.84 19.81 -23.12
CA VAL A 717 13.50 19.23 -23.02
C VAL A 717 12.56 19.67 -24.15
N PHE A 718 12.63 20.93 -24.60
CA PHE A 718 11.79 21.42 -25.71
C PHE A 718 12.36 21.16 -27.10
N SER A 719 13.49 20.47 -27.24
CA SER A 719 14.03 20.10 -28.56
C SER A 719 13.14 19.13 -29.34
N THR A 720 12.26 18.39 -28.65
CA THR A 720 11.26 17.48 -29.24
C THR A 720 9.92 18.17 -29.52
N MET A 721 9.84 19.49 -29.33
CA MET A 721 8.62 20.26 -29.58
C MET A 721 8.22 20.19 -31.07
N VAL A 722 6.94 19.89 -31.32
CA VAL A 722 6.36 19.97 -32.67
C VAL A 722 6.00 21.42 -32.96
N TYR A 723 6.65 22.00 -33.98
CA TYR A 723 6.51 23.42 -34.31
C TYR A 723 6.14 23.67 -35.78
N LYS A 724 5.08 24.44 -36.01
CA LYS A 724 4.68 25.01 -37.32
C LYS A 724 4.52 26.52 -37.22
N GLN A 725 4.69 27.25 -38.32
CA GLN A 725 4.54 28.72 -38.35
C GLN A 725 3.08 29.19 -38.46
N GLU A 726 2.22 28.39 -39.11
CA GLU A 726 0.81 28.70 -39.30
C GLU A 726 -0.06 27.47 -38.99
N VAL A 727 -1.31 27.72 -38.60
CA VAL A 727 -2.31 26.67 -38.35
C VAL A 727 -2.67 26.02 -39.70
N PRO A 728 -2.51 24.69 -39.88
CA PRO A 728 -2.87 24.01 -41.13
C PRO A 728 -4.36 24.21 -41.46
N SER A 729 -4.66 24.56 -42.71
CA SER A 729 -6.00 24.89 -43.21
C SER A 729 -7.00 23.72 -43.22
N ASN A 730 -6.55 22.48 -42.98
CA ASN A 730 -7.42 21.34 -42.73
C ASN A 730 -7.40 21.00 -41.24
N THR A 731 -8.53 21.23 -40.57
CA THR A 731 -8.85 20.86 -39.18
C THR A 731 -8.91 19.34 -38.99
N SER A 732 -7.82 18.66 -39.34
CA SER A 732 -7.64 17.24 -39.10
C SER A 732 -6.64 17.08 -37.96
N LEU A 733 -7.02 16.24 -37.00
CA LEU A 733 -6.37 15.89 -35.74
C LEU A 733 -4.95 15.26 -35.90
N SER A 734 -4.32 15.41 -37.07
CA SER A 734 -3.22 14.57 -37.56
C SER A 734 -1.81 15.04 -37.18
N TYR A 735 -1.64 16.22 -36.57
CA TYR A 735 -0.30 16.74 -36.24
C TYR A 735 -0.01 16.87 -34.74
N TYR A 736 -1.00 16.66 -33.86
CA TYR A 736 -0.73 16.55 -32.43
C TYR A 736 0.03 15.23 -32.18
N SER A 737 1.08 15.28 -31.38
CA SER A 737 1.84 14.10 -30.94
C SER A 737 1.91 14.09 -29.41
N PRO A 738 1.47 13.00 -28.76
CA PRO A 738 1.60 12.85 -27.31
C PRO A 738 3.06 12.62 -26.87
N GLU A 739 3.97 12.24 -27.78
CA GLU A 739 5.40 12.04 -27.51
C GLU A 739 6.20 13.35 -27.52
N ALA A 740 5.67 14.42 -28.11
CA ALA A 740 6.30 15.73 -28.13
C ALA A 740 6.27 16.40 -26.74
N ALA A 741 7.29 17.20 -26.38
CA ALA A 741 7.28 17.97 -25.14
C ALA A 741 6.23 19.09 -25.13
N ALA A 742 6.02 19.72 -26.28
CA ALA A 742 4.98 20.71 -26.53
C ALA A 742 4.58 20.70 -28.01
N VAL A 743 3.40 21.24 -28.32
CA VAL A 743 2.86 21.32 -29.69
C VAL A 743 2.38 22.75 -29.98
N HIS A 744 2.88 23.33 -31.07
CA HIS A 744 2.53 24.68 -31.53
C HIS A 744 2.39 24.75 -33.07
N PRO A 745 1.47 25.55 -33.62
CA PRO A 745 0.45 26.37 -32.95
C PRO A 745 -0.85 25.60 -32.78
N TRP A 746 -1.49 25.66 -31.61
CA TRP A 746 -2.78 25.04 -31.34
C TRP A 746 -3.80 26.10 -30.94
N SER A 747 -4.97 26.16 -31.60
CA SER A 747 -6.01 27.14 -31.26
C SER A 747 -7.24 26.42 -30.73
N VAL A 748 -7.74 26.86 -29.57
CA VAL A 748 -9.00 26.42 -28.99
C VAL A 748 -9.89 27.63 -28.78
N SER A 749 -11.01 27.68 -29.49
CA SER A 749 -11.95 28.81 -29.48
C SER A 749 -13.31 28.48 -28.84
N SER A 750 -13.55 27.19 -28.55
CA SER A 750 -14.79 26.70 -27.94
C SER A 750 -14.53 25.51 -27.02
N GLU A 751 -15.46 25.28 -26.10
CA GLU A 751 -15.48 24.09 -25.22
C GLU A 751 -15.46 22.78 -26.02
N GLN A 752 -16.16 22.71 -27.15
CA GLN A 752 -16.15 21.53 -28.03
C GLN A 752 -14.76 21.25 -28.63
N GLU A 753 -14.01 22.28 -28.98
CA GLU A 753 -12.62 22.15 -29.43
C GLU A 753 -11.69 21.77 -28.29
N PHE A 754 -11.95 22.27 -27.07
CA PHE A 754 -11.22 21.89 -25.87
C PHE A 754 -11.42 20.40 -25.55
N ILE A 755 -12.66 19.91 -25.56
CA ILE A 755 -12.99 18.50 -25.40
C ILE A 755 -12.27 17.63 -26.45
N LYS A 756 -12.24 18.07 -27.72
CA LYS A 756 -11.50 17.37 -28.77
C LYS A 756 -10.01 17.31 -28.45
N LEU A 757 -9.40 18.41 -27.99
CA LEU A 757 -8.01 18.42 -27.55
C LEU A 757 -7.77 17.42 -26.40
N ILE A 758 -8.61 17.46 -25.37
CA ILE A 758 -8.49 16.59 -24.19
C ILE A 758 -8.54 15.11 -24.57
N ARG A 759 -9.43 14.72 -25.50
CA ARG A 759 -9.50 13.34 -26.02
C ARG A 759 -8.22 12.88 -26.72
N ILE A 760 -7.47 13.78 -27.37
CA ILE A 760 -6.21 13.43 -28.02
C ILE A 760 -5.07 13.42 -27.00
N MET A 761 -5.06 14.39 -26.07
CA MET A 761 -4.10 14.42 -24.96
C MET A 761 -4.22 13.17 -24.07
N ALA A 762 -5.39 12.53 -24.03
CA ALA A 762 -5.61 11.28 -23.31
C ALA A 762 -4.73 10.12 -23.78
N ALA A 763 -4.13 10.20 -24.97
CA ALA A 763 -3.11 9.25 -25.39
C ALA A 763 -1.83 9.30 -24.51
N GLY A 764 -1.54 10.46 -23.90
CA GLY A 764 -0.42 10.66 -22.98
C GLY A 764 -0.80 10.67 -21.49
N ASP A 765 -1.97 11.22 -21.13
CA ASP A 765 -2.58 11.08 -19.81
C ASP A 765 -4.02 10.58 -19.91
N PRO A 766 -4.26 9.26 -19.80
CA PRO A 766 -5.60 8.71 -19.97
C PRO A 766 -6.66 9.25 -19.00
N LEU A 767 -6.27 9.74 -17.81
CA LEU A 767 -7.21 10.35 -16.84
C LEU A 767 -7.80 11.67 -17.34
N LEU A 768 -7.26 12.25 -18.40
CA LEU A 768 -7.86 13.41 -19.05
C LEU A 768 -9.26 13.09 -19.59
N MET A 769 -9.58 11.82 -19.88
CA MET A 769 -10.93 11.41 -20.27
C MET A 769 -11.99 11.64 -19.19
N GLU A 770 -11.62 11.77 -17.92
CA GLU A 770 -12.55 12.11 -16.83
C GLU A 770 -13.01 13.58 -16.88
N LEU A 771 -12.32 14.44 -17.64
CA LEU A 771 -12.66 15.85 -17.81
C LEU A 771 -13.63 16.11 -18.97
N VAL A 772 -14.04 15.08 -19.70
CA VAL A 772 -14.79 15.16 -20.97
C VAL A 772 -16.20 14.63 -20.86
#